data_AF-A0A7L0DCA4-F1
#
_entry.id   AF-A0A7L0DCA4-F1
#
_cell.length_a   1.000
_cell.length_b   1.000
_cell.length_c   1.000
_cell.angle_alpha   90.00
_cell.angle_beta   90.00
_cell.angle_gamma   90.00
#
_symmetry.space_group_name_H-M   'P 1'
#
loop_
_entity.id
_entity.type
_entity.pdbx_description
1 polymer ?
#
loop_
_entity_poly.entity_id
_entity_poly.type
_entity_poly.pdbx_seq_one_letter_code
_entity_poly.pdbx_strand_id
1 'polypeptide(L)'
;AAAAAGPEPEEPGGSFCRYLARLGALRPQPGAERPDGGRRTELHLLFDQLISESCGPAPAVGPSPQDVCAVLVQACQLVHLDQEHLVSKVCQLIHHLLNRFQVMVDEQNLSFLLSYCISALKQCSSWTHVEILQALAALVYNNGPKCQKYLPDLLGETGLLVQFSGSAQPDVELRRAAVRGMANLCLGVPGQPYLDESYRSICFQTFLSVLQSSKTSDVDDISFCMLLQNALKGIQSLLNGGKMKLLQTDQIGSLLAVLKKCMFHGLPGLSIEMPAALYPAPLPQYDKRSPVKQEPSEPTASKQTGNRRKKSKGKQKKGECGEEGREDLGDGGSGSVLGADMLKLRLGDVQKSPCSDPQPRASDLARVSAGKDHFSSHGTAWKRISSSESEYSDAEGGIQSKMRSYQANVRQGALACFLSAIKSMEKRVLYGYWSAFVPDAPGIGSPQSVSLMTIALKDPSPKTRACALQVLSAILEGSKQFLSVAEDANDHKRAFTPFSVTIASSIRELHRCLLLALVAESSSQTLTQIVKCLANLVSNAPYGRLKPGLLTRVWNQIKPYICHKDVNVRVSSLTLLGAIVSVQAPLPEVQLLLQQPSSSGLSSSGSATPHRWSSEQWRKALPSEREPRDQPAGCTSSEPCWLLHLCVSLIVLPREDSCSDSDANFPAFSSVYEPCPLRLESLQVLALLVKGYFSVAQSYFLELGEVACRCMEEMDPSVQLHGAKLLEELGTGVLQQYKPESAVAPDQRVPISVVVTFWTVMLNGPLPGILQNSPHATLQTSACDALSSILPEAFSSLQNDQQILCVTLLLGLNHSENPLVKAAAVRALGVYILFSCLRQDVMFVADTANAILSSLHDKSPNVRAKAAWSLGNLTDTLIINMETMGQTFQEEFSDLLLLKMLRSATEASKDRDKVKSNAVRALGNVLHFLQPHHVANPRFREAMEESLQALISTVGSEATMKVRWNACYALGNVFKNPALPLGEAPWTTQAYSALSSVVKSCKNFKVRIKSAMALSIPSRRECYGSTEQFGQIWSALVVALQKSEDTEDFLEFKYSASLRAQICQALLHLLGLAKGPDLPVLWQSITEKGEAIKSYLLQYLKSGAEEHEAGAHRDLCVRERALRGALEHLSGVEKELGGKARVRASGFLGEVLTNHISATELTEP
;
A
#
# COMPACT_ATOMS: atom_id res chain seq x y z
N ALA A 1 55.11 -59.17 -26.26
CA ALA A 1 55.15 -59.30 -24.80
C ALA A 1 54.51 -58.05 -24.21
N ALA A 2 53.52 -58.22 -23.33
CA ALA A 2 52.91 -57.14 -22.54
C ALA A 2 53.75 -56.90 -21.26
N ALA A 3 53.55 -55.87 -20.43
CA ALA A 3 52.48 -54.86 -20.40
C ALA A 3 53.03 -53.50 -19.93
N ALA A 4 52.24 -52.44 -20.10
CA ALA A 4 52.50 -51.14 -19.48
C ALA A 4 52.15 -51.18 -17.99
N ALA A 5 53.03 -50.66 -17.13
CA ALA A 5 52.67 -50.27 -15.77
C ALA A 5 52.11 -48.84 -15.83
N GLY A 6 50.78 -48.72 -15.83
CA GLY A 6 50.11 -47.44 -15.60
C GLY A 6 50.29 -46.97 -14.15
N PRO A 7 49.95 -45.70 -13.84
CA PRO A 7 49.75 -45.32 -12.44
C PRO A 7 48.66 -46.20 -11.83
N GLU A 8 48.78 -46.52 -10.54
CA GLU A 8 47.71 -47.23 -9.84
C GLU A 8 46.39 -46.44 -9.94
N PRO A 9 45.24 -47.12 -10.04
CA PRO A 9 43.96 -46.43 -10.10
C PRO A 9 43.75 -45.64 -8.80
N GLU A 10 43.36 -44.36 -8.93
CA GLU A 10 42.78 -43.64 -7.81
C GLU A 10 41.53 -44.41 -7.35
N GLU A 11 41.58 -44.99 -6.15
CA GLU A 11 40.38 -45.57 -5.54
C GLU A 11 39.27 -44.50 -5.46
N PRO A 12 38.01 -44.86 -5.72
CA PRO A 12 36.88 -43.91 -5.73
C PRO A 12 36.45 -43.46 -4.32
N GLY A 13 37.38 -43.40 -3.36
CA GLY A 13 37.19 -42.86 -2.01
C GLY A 13 37.86 -41.49 -1.89
N GLY A 14 37.07 -40.42 -1.80
CA GLY A 14 37.58 -39.06 -1.64
C GLY A 14 38.47 -38.89 -0.41
N SER A 15 39.23 -37.79 -0.34
CA SER A 15 40.23 -37.55 0.73
C SER A 15 39.70 -37.79 2.16
N PHE A 16 38.44 -37.42 2.42
CA PHE A 16 37.75 -37.65 3.69
C PHE A 16 37.61 -39.14 4.06
N CYS A 17 37.41 -40.05 3.11
CA CYS A 17 37.36 -41.50 3.36
C CYS A 17 38.74 -42.02 3.84
N ARG A 18 39.84 -41.53 3.23
CA ARG A 18 41.22 -41.83 3.68
C ARG A 18 41.48 -41.31 5.09
N TYR A 19 41.01 -40.11 5.42
CA TYR A 19 41.10 -39.57 6.78
C TYR A 19 40.26 -40.37 7.79
N LEU A 20 39.05 -40.79 7.42
CA LEU A 20 38.19 -41.61 8.26
C LEU A 20 38.83 -42.99 8.55
N ALA A 21 39.48 -43.61 7.57
CA ALA A 21 40.25 -44.84 7.75
C ALA A 21 41.45 -44.64 8.70
N ARG A 22 42.21 -43.55 8.55
CA ARG A 22 43.34 -43.21 9.45
C ARG A 22 42.87 -42.94 10.89
N LEU A 23 41.75 -42.25 11.08
CA LEU A 23 41.14 -42.08 12.41
C LEU A 23 40.66 -43.43 12.98
N GLY A 24 40.04 -44.29 12.16
CA GLY A 24 39.63 -45.63 12.56
C GLY A 24 40.79 -46.50 13.08
N ALA A 25 41.96 -46.41 12.45
CA ALA A 25 43.19 -47.12 12.85
C ALA A 25 43.79 -46.66 14.20
N LEU A 26 43.35 -45.51 14.73
CA LEU A 26 43.79 -44.95 16.02
C LEU A 26 42.87 -45.30 17.20
N ARG A 27 41.81 -46.09 16.96
CA ARG A 27 40.96 -46.62 18.04
C ARG A 27 41.76 -47.55 18.96
N PRO A 28 41.62 -47.44 20.30
CA PRO A 28 42.28 -48.35 21.23
C PRO A 28 41.76 -49.78 21.04
N GLN A 29 42.66 -50.73 20.78
CA GLN A 29 42.33 -52.16 20.81
C GLN A 29 42.25 -52.64 22.28
N PRO A 30 41.27 -53.48 22.65
CA PRO A 30 41.23 -54.07 23.99
C PRO A 30 42.48 -54.92 24.24
N GLY A 31 43.30 -54.52 25.22
CA GLY A 31 44.46 -55.32 25.68
C GLY A 31 45.83 -54.96 25.07
N ALA A 32 45.97 -53.87 24.29
CA ALA A 32 47.26 -53.45 23.75
C ALA A 32 47.74 -52.11 24.35
N GLU A 33 48.75 -52.16 25.23
CA GLU A 33 49.44 -50.98 25.77
C GLU A 33 50.35 -50.34 24.72
N ARG A 34 49.78 -49.54 23.81
CA ARG A 34 50.55 -48.51 23.09
C ARG A 34 50.81 -47.33 24.04
N PRO A 35 52.02 -46.74 24.05
CA PRO A 35 52.28 -45.54 24.83
C PRO A 35 51.40 -44.38 24.33
N ASP A 36 50.55 -43.85 25.22
CA ASP A 36 49.46 -42.93 24.88
C ASP A 36 49.95 -41.62 24.19
N GLY A 37 51.19 -41.20 24.47
CA GLY A 37 51.84 -40.06 23.82
C GLY A 37 52.01 -40.20 22.29
N GLY A 38 52.20 -41.42 21.77
CA GLY A 38 52.32 -41.65 20.33
C GLY A 38 51.01 -41.38 19.59
N ARG A 39 49.91 -41.95 20.10
CA ARG A 39 48.54 -41.74 19.59
C ARG A 39 48.13 -40.27 19.64
N ARG A 40 48.39 -39.57 20.75
CA ARG A 40 48.09 -38.14 20.91
C ARG A 40 48.82 -37.28 19.87
N THR A 41 50.09 -37.59 19.60
CA THR A 41 50.91 -36.87 18.59
C THR A 41 50.38 -37.09 17.18
N GLU A 42 49.99 -38.33 16.84
CA GLU A 42 49.42 -38.65 15.52
C GLU A 42 48.04 -37.98 15.29
N LEU A 43 47.19 -37.91 16.32
CA LEU A 43 45.93 -37.16 16.28
C LEU A 43 46.15 -35.66 16.07
N HIS A 44 47.14 -35.04 16.75
CA HIS A 44 47.48 -33.64 16.51
C HIS A 44 47.87 -33.37 15.05
N LEU A 45 48.74 -34.20 14.47
CA LEU A 45 49.17 -34.08 13.08
C LEU A 45 48.01 -34.30 12.09
N LEU A 46 47.11 -35.25 12.37
CA LEU A 46 45.92 -35.49 11.56
C LEU A 46 44.95 -34.31 11.55
N PHE A 47 44.70 -33.68 12.71
CA PHE A 47 43.84 -32.51 12.78
C PHE A 47 44.48 -31.29 12.11
N ASP A 48 45.79 -31.09 12.25
CA ASP A 48 46.51 -30.04 11.53
C ASP A 48 46.47 -30.24 10.00
N GLN A 49 46.63 -31.48 9.52
CA GLN A 49 46.46 -31.83 8.09
C GLN A 49 45.05 -31.49 7.61
N LEU A 50 44.01 -31.96 8.31
CA LEU A 50 42.61 -31.71 7.95
C LEU A 50 42.24 -30.21 7.98
N ILE A 51 42.72 -29.45 8.96
CA ILE A 51 42.50 -28.00 9.05
C ILE A 51 43.23 -27.28 7.91
N SER A 52 44.49 -27.64 7.63
CA SER A 52 45.32 -27.03 6.58
C SER A 52 44.78 -27.29 5.16
N GLU A 53 44.38 -28.53 4.85
CA GLU A 53 43.70 -28.85 3.59
C GLU A 53 42.35 -28.12 3.47
N SER A 54 41.67 -27.90 4.61
CA SER A 54 40.47 -27.05 4.70
C SER A 54 40.76 -25.55 4.58
N CYS A 55 42.00 -25.12 4.33
CA CYS A 55 42.36 -23.72 4.06
C CYS A 55 42.70 -23.42 2.59
N GLY A 56 42.85 -24.42 1.72
CA GLY A 56 43.09 -24.24 0.27
C GLY A 56 41.87 -23.73 -0.52
N PRO A 57 41.98 -23.44 -1.83
CA PRO A 57 40.84 -23.11 -2.70
C PRO A 57 39.71 -24.16 -2.61
N ALA A 58 38.47 -23.76 -2.88
CA ALA A 58 37.34 -24.69 -2.87
C ALA A 58 37.44 -25.67 -4.06
N PRO A 59 37.34 -27.01 -3.84
CA PRO A 59 37.35 -27.97 -4.94
C PRO A 59 36.06 -27.88 -5.77
N ALA A 60 36.13 -28.27 -7.04
CA ALA A 60 34.99 -28.23 -7.97
C ALA A 60 33.85 -29.19 -7.58
N VAL A 61 34.15 -30.23 -6.79
CA VAL A 61 33.17 -31.13 -6.16
C VAL A 61 33.49 -31.18 -4.67
N GLY A 62 32.51 -30.88 -3.82
CA GLY A 62 32.65 -30.94 -2.37
C GLY A 62 32.57 -32.37 -1.81
N PRO A 63 33.12 -32.64 -0.61
CA PRO A 63 32.96 -33.92 0.08
C PRO A 63 31.48 -34.14 0.44
N SER A 64 31.06 -35.40 0.60
CA SER A 64 29.67 -35.67 0.98
C SER A 64 29.40 -35.17 2.41
N PRO A 65 28.18 -34.65 2.70
CA PRO A 65 27.76 -34.31 4.05
C PRO A 65 27.98 -35.43 5.07
N GLN A 66 27.80 -36.69 4.63
CA GLN A 66 27.89 -37.88 5.46
C GLN A 66 29.35 -38.16 5.86
N ASP A 67 30.30 -38.05 4.92
CA ASP A 67 31.74 -38.24 5.19
C ASP A 67 32.27 -37.19 6.17
N VAL A 68 31.86 -35.92 5.99
CA VAL A 68 32.25 -34.83 6.89
C VAL A 68 31.72 -35.08 8.30
N CYS A 69 30.44 -35.41 8.46
CA CYS A 69 29.85 -35.75 9.76
C CYS A 69 30.54 -36.97 10.40
N ALA A 70 30.83 -38.02 9.63
CA ALA A 70 31.48 -39.22 10.13
C ALA A 70 32.92 -38.97 10.60
N VAL A 71 33.70 -38.15 9.87
CA VAL A 71 35.05 -37.71 10.32
C VAL A 71 34.97 -36.92 11.63
N LEU A 72 34.03 -35.99 11.76
CA LEU A 72 33.86 -35.21 13.00
C LEU A 72 33.47 -36.09 14.19
N VAL A 73 32.54 -37.03 14.00
CA VAL A 73 32.11 -37.97 15.06
C VAL A 73 33.27 -38.89 15.49
N GLN A 74 34.05 -39.43 14.55
CA GLN A 74 35.22 -40.25 14.88
C GLN A 74 36.31 -39.44 15.60
N ALA A 75 36.57 -38.19 15.20
CA ALA A 75 37.51 -37.31 15.88
C ALA A 75 37.12 -37.06 17.35
N CYS A 76 35.85 -36.74 17.61
CA CYS A 76 35.30 -36.59 18.97
C CYS A 76 35.31 -37.90 19.78
N GLN A 77 35.16 -39.07 19.15
CA GLN A 77 35.25 -40.37 19.84
C GLN A 77 36.67 -40.71 20.30
N LEU A 78 37.70 -40.19 19.63
CA LEU A 78 39.11 -40.51 19.90
C LEU A 78 39.77 -39.58 20.92
N VAL A 79 39.18 -38.41 21.17
CA VAL A 79 39.71 -37.35 22.04
C VAL A 79 38.90 -37.27 23.34
N HIS A 80 39.52 -37.69 24.43
CA HIS A 80 38.96 -37.59 25.77
C HIS A 80 39.06 -36.16 26.32
N LEU A 81 38.15 -35.79 27.23
CA LEU A 81 38.00 -34.40 27.71
C LEU A 81 39.13 -33.93 28.65
N ASP A 82 39.94 -34.86 29.19
CA ASP A 82 41.19 -34.56 29.91
C ASP A 82 42.31 -34.06 28.97
N GLN A 83 42.16 -34.26 27.66
CA GLN A 83 43.17 -33.93 26.65
C GLN A 83 42.91 -32.54 26.05
N GLU A 84 42.90 -31.49 26.88
CA GLU A 84 42.45 -30.13 26.52
C GLU A 84 43.05 -29.57 25.20
N HIS A 85 44.33 -29.81 24.92
CA HIS A 85 44.96 -29.42 23.66
C HIS A 85 44.37 -30.14 22.42
N LEU A 86 43.97 -31.41 22.55
CA LEU A 86 43.28 -32.13 21.48
C LEU A 86 41.82 -31.71 21.39
N VAL A 87 41.14 -31.43 22.51
CA VAL A 87 39.76 -30.90 22.53
C VAL A 87 39.69 -29.57 21.77
N SER A 88 40.62 -28.65 22.05
CA SER A 88 40.73 -27.37 21.32
C SER A 88 40.91 -27.58 19.81
N LYS A 89 41.82 -28.46 19.37
CA LYS A 89 42.01 -28.77 17.94
C LYS A 89 40.80 -29.44 17.28
N VAL A 90 40.12 -30.36 17.95
CA VAL A 90 38.88 -30.98 17.42
C VAL A 90 37.78 -29.93 17.27
N CYS A 91 37.66 -29.00 18.20
CA CYS A 91 36.70 -27.91 18.10
C CYS A 91 37.03 -26.94 16.95
N GLN A 92 38.31 -26.62 16.73
CA GLN A 92 38.75 -25.89 15.53
C GLN A 92 38.40 -26.66 14.24
N LEU A 93 38.62 -27.97 14.20
CA LEU A 93 38.27 -28.82 13.06
C LEU A 93 36.75 -28.80 12.76
N ILE A 94 35.91 -28.96 13.78
CA ILE A 94 34.43 -28.81 13.66
C ILE A 94 34.09 -27.42 13.10
N HIS A 95 34.68 -26.36 13.65
CA HIS A 95 34.42 -25.00 13.19
C HIS A 95 34.78 -24.80 11.72
N HIS A 96 35.96 -25.25 11.30
CA HIS A 96 36.45 -25.07 9.92
C HIS A 96 35.64 -25.89 8.92
N LEU A 97 35.43 -27.19 9.16
CA LEU A 97 34.73 -28.06 8.23
C LEU A 97 33.27 -27.64 8.01
N LEU A 98 32.53 -27.36 9.08
CA LEU A 98 31.12 -26.99 8.97
C LEU A 98 30.92 -25.63 8.30
N ASN A 99 31.74 -24.61 8.62
CA ASN A 99 31.62 -23.31 7.97
C ASN A 99 32.10 -23.33 6.50
N ARG A 100 33.10 -24.15 6.15
CA ARG A 100 33.61 -24.29 4.76
C ARG A 100 32.61 -24.99 3.85
N PHE A 101 32.04 -26.10 4.31
CA PHE A 101 31.19 -26.97 3.48
C PHE A 101 29.68 -26.77 3.69
N GLN A 102 29.26 -25.92 4.65
CA GLN A 102 27.85 -25.59 4.92
C GLN A 102 26.95 -26.84 5.12
N VAL A 103 27.52 -27.87 5.76
CA VAL A 103 26.91 -29.20 5.91
C VAL A 103 25.72 -29.16 6.88
N MET A 104 24.55 -29.62 6.41
CA MET A 104 23.43 -29.92 7.30
C MET A 104 23.64 -31.28 7.96
N VAL A 105 23.96 -31.26 9.26
CA VAL A 105 24.14 -32.45 10.09
C VAL A 105 22.78 -33.13 10.33
N ASP A 106 22.74 -34.46 10.24
CA ASP A 106 21.59 -35.26 10.65
C ASP A 106 21.38 -35.23 12.18
N GLU A 107 20.19 -35.60 12.64
CA GLU A 107 19.82 -35.46 14.05
C GLU A 107 20.67 -36.34 14.99
N GLN A 108 21.08 -37.54 14.54
CA GLN A 108 21.88 -38.45 15.34
C GLN A 108 23.30 -37.94 15.55
N ASN A 109 23.99 -37.53 14.47
CA ASN A 109 25.34 -36.98 14.56
C ASN A 109 25.35 -35.61 15.25
N LEU A 110 24.33 -34.78 15.04
CA LEU A 110 24.19 -33.48 15.74
C LEU A 110 24.03 -33.68 17.25
N SER A 111 23.19 -34.63 17.67
CA SER A 111 22.97 -34.99 19.07
C SER A 111 24.28 -35.41 19.76
N PHE A 112 25.10 -36.24 19.09
CA PHE A 112 26.42 -36.64 19.60
C PHE A 112 27.39 -35.44 19.71
N LEU A 113 27.55 -34.66 18.63
CA LEU A 113 28.52 -33.56 18.57
C LEU A 113 28.16 -32.40 19.52
N LEU A 114 26.87 -32.08 19.68
CA LEU A 114 26.41 -31.12 20.69
C LEU A 114 26.65 -31.62 22.10
N SER A 115 26.37 -32.89 22.39
CA SER A 115 26.62 -33.50 23.70
C SER A 115 28.11 -33.47 24.06
N TYR A 116 29.00 -33.68 23.09
CA TYR A 116 30.46 -33.55 23.27
C TYR A 116 30.85 -32.10 23.62
N CYS A 117 30.42 -31.12 22.83
CA CYS A 117 30.76 -29.71 23.05
C CYS A 117 30.22 -29.18 24.40
N ILE A 118 29.00 -29.56 24.78
CA ILE A 118 28.40 -29.18 26.08
C ILE A 118 29.17 -29.82 27.24
N SER A 119 29.63 -31.06 27.08
CA SER A 119 30.44 -31.74 28.11
C SER A 119 31.82 -31.11 28.25
N ALA A 120 32.45 -30.75 27.12
CA ALA A 120 33.74 -30.05 27.11
C ALA A 120 33.66 -28.69 27.80
N LEU A 121 32.63 -27.87 27.53
CA LEU A 121 32.42 -26.59 28.24
C LEU A 121 32.21 -26.73 29.75
N LYS A 122 31.71 -27.88 30.22
CA LYS A 122 31.49 -28.16 31.64
C LYS A 122 32.71 -28.75 32.36
N GLN A 123 33.72 -29.25 31.64
CA GLN A 123 34.84 -30.01 32.22
C GLN A 123 36.23 -29.43 31.91
N CYS A 124 36.44 -28.88 30.71
CA CYS A 124 37.71 -28.30 30.30
C CYS A 124 37.87 -26.89 30.88
N SER A 125 39.12 -26.46 31.05
CA SER A 125 39.47 -25.15 31.58
C SER A 125 39.26 -24.01 30.58
N SER A 126 39.15 -22.78 31.12
CA SER A 126 38.64 -21.60 30.41
C SER A 126 39.36 -21.23 29.11
N TRP A 127 40.66 -21.51 29.00
CA TRP A 127 41.44 -21.19 27.79
C TRP A 127 40.97 -21.96 26.55
N THR A 128 40.24 -23.07 26.70
CA THR A 128 39.66 -23.86 25.60
C THR A 128 38.26 -23.41 25.17
N HIS A 129 37.57 -22.60 25.99
CA HIS A 129 36.13 -22.37 25.84
C HIS A 129 35.79 -21.58 24.58
N VAL A 130 36.70 -20.74 24.07
CA VAL A 130 36.49 -19.96 22.85
C VAL A 130 36.38 -20.88 21.63
N GLU A 131 37.29 -21.85 21.45
CA GLU A 131 37.23 -22.83 20.36
C GLU A 131 36.00 -23.72 20.48
N ILE A 132 35.66 -24.19 21.69
CA ILE A 132 34.49 -25.04 21.90
C ILE A 132 33.20 -24.29 21.57
N LEU A 133 33.06 -23.02 21.97
CA LEU A 133 31.91 -22.18 21.59
C LEU A 133 31.89 -21.88 20.08
N GLN A 134 33.04 -21.74 19.42
CA GLN A 134 33.10 -21.58 17.97
C GLN A 134 32.64 -22.86 17.23
N ALA A 135 33.01 -24.04 17.72
CA ALA A 135 32.52 -25.32 17.22
C ALA A 135 31.00 -25.47 17.40
N LEU A 136 30.51 -25.21 18.61
CA LEU A 136 29.09 -25.22 18.95
C LEU A 136 28.28 -24.25 18.08
N ALA A 137 28.77 -23.01 17.91
CA ALA A 137 28.13 -22.03 17.04
C ALA A 137 28.07 -22.47 15.57
N ALA A 138 29.03 -23.28 15.09
CA ALA A 138 28.99 -23.85 13.75
C ALA A 138 27.98 -25.01 13.64
N LEU A 139 27.89 -25.87 14.67
CA LEU A 139 26.94 -26.99 14.72
C LEU A 139 25.48 -26.52 14.70
N VAL A 140 25.14 -25.49 15.46
CA VAL A 140 23.74 -24.99 15.57
C VAL A 140 23.27 -24.15 14.38
N TYR A 141 24.18 -23.70 13.50
CA TYR A 141 23.83 -22.94 12.30
C TYR A 141 22.96 -23.77 11.36
N ASN A 142 21.81 -23.22 10.94
CA ASN A 142 20.74 -23.93 10.22
C ASN A 142 20.16 -25.19 10.91
N ASN A 143 20.57 -25.51 12.15
CA ASN A 143 20.12 -26.71 12.88
C ASN A 143 19.29 -26.40 14.14
N GLY A 144 19.05 -25.12 14.46
CA GLY A 144 18.30 -24.67 15.65
C GLY A 144 17.04 -25.49 16.00
N PRO A 145 16.13 -25.80 15.06
CA PRO A 145 14.92 -26.60 15.34
C PRO A 145 15.22 -28.02 15.84
N LYS A 146 16.35 -28.62 15.45
CA LYS A 146 16.80 -29.96 15.89
C LYS A 146 17.45 -29.93 17.29
N CYS A 147 17.71 -28.76 17.85
CA CYS A 147 18.43 -28.61 19.11
C CYS A 147 17.53 -28.72 20.36
N GLN A 148 16.22 -29.01 20.22
CA GLN A 148 15.22 -28.94 21.30
C GLN A 148 15.65 -29.61 22.62
N LYS A 149 16.24 -30.81 22.54
CA LYS A 149 16.76 -31.57 23.70
C LYS A 149 17.82 -30.82 24.50
N TYR A 150 18.62 -29.96 23.85
CA TYR A 150 19.76 -29.25 24.43
C TYR A 150 19.47 -27.78 24.74
N LEU A 151 18.28 -27.25 24.40
CA LEU A 151 17.91 -25.87 24.72
C LEU A 151 17.96 -25.55 26.24
N PRO A 152 17.61 -26.45 27.18
CA PRO A 152 17.79 -26.17 28.61
C PRO A 152 19.26 -25.96 29.00
N ASP A 153 20.18 -26.81 28.53
CA ASP A 153 21.63 -26.71 28.81
C ASP A 153 22.28 -25.47 28.15
N LEU A 154 21.72 -24.97 27.05
CA LEU A 154 22.28 -23.87 26.27
C LEU A 154 21.66 -22.51 26.61
N LEU A 155 20.33 -22.46 26.73
CA LEU A 155 19.49 -21.25 26.81
C LEU A 155 18.57 -21.20 28.06
N GLY A 156 18.61 -22.20 28.95
CA GLY A 156 17.90 -22.15 30.23
C GLY A 156 18.50 -21.13 31.22
N GLU A 157 17.94 -21.04 32.42
CA GLU A 157 18.36 -20.07 33.45
C GLU A 157 19.85 -20.21 33.83
N THR A 158 20.35 -21.45 33.86
CA THR A 158 21.78 -21.79 34.06
C THR A 158 22.46 -22.22 32.76
N GLY A 159 21.88 -21.85 31.60
CA GLY A 159 22.36 -22.26 30.28
C GLY A 159 23.72 -21.66 29.94
N LEU A 160 24.61 -22.49 29.37
CA LEU A 160 26.01 -22.13 29.10
C LEU A 160 26.13 -20.88 28.21
N LEU A 161 25.30 -20.75 27.17
CA LEU A 161 25.36 -19.57 26.30
C LEU A 161 24.88 -18.30 26.99
N VAL A 162 23.94 -18.40 27.93
CA VAL A 162 23.47 -17.26 28.75
C VAL A 162 24.56 -16.81 29.72
N GLN A 163 25.22 -17.76 30.39
CA GLN A 163 26.34 -17.48 31.30
C GLN A 163 27.53 -16.84 30.60
N PHE A 164 27.94 -17.36 29.43
CA PHE A 164 29.08 -16.83 28.68
C PHE A 164 28.77 -15.56 27.87
N SER A 165 27.51 -15.20 27.64
CA SER A 165 27.12 -13.95 26.95
C SER A 165 26.88 -12.75 27.89
N GLY A 166 26.76 -13.00 29.20
CA GLY A 166 26.47 -12.00 30.23
C GLY A 166 27.50 -10.87 30.30
N SER A 167 27.08 -9.71 30.82
CA SER A 167 27.94 -8.52 30.98
C SER A 167 29.04 -8.66 32.03
N ALA A 168 28.96 -9.67 32.90
CA ALA A 168 29.98 -9.97 33.92
C ALA A 168 31.20 -10.75 33.36
N GLN A 169 31.15 -11.22 32.11
CA GLN A 169 32.26 -11.95 31.48
C GLN A 169 33.34 -10.96 31.00
N PRO A 170 34.59 -11.05 31.50
CA PRO A 170 35.66 -10.15 31.11
C PRO A 170 36.23 -10.46 29.71
N ASP A 171 36.15 -11.72 29.27
CA ASP A 171 36.61 -12.14 27.94
C ASP A 171 35.55 -11.81 26.87
N VAL A 172 35.88 -10.81 26.04
CA VAL A 172 35.02 -10.37 24.93
C VAL A 172 34.98 -11.37 23.78
N GLU A 173 36.02 -12.15 23.55
CA GLU A 173 36.05 -13.15 22.48
C GLU A 173 35.22 -14.38 22.85
N LEU A 174 35.26 -14.79 24.11
CA LEU A 174 34.34 -15.78 24.69
C LEU A 174 32.88 -15.30 24.59
N ARG A 175 32.62 -14.07 25.02
CA ARG A 175 31.30 -13.43 24.93
C ARG A 175 30.79 -13.34 23.49
N ARG A 176 31.68 -12.99 22.55
CA ARG A 176 31.40 -12.93 21.10
C ARG A 176 31.06 -14.31 20.52
N ALA A 177 31.74 -15.36 20.97
CA ALA A 177 31.48 -16.73 20.54
C ALA A 177 30.13 -17.25 21.08
N ALA A 178 29.81 -17.00 22.36
CA ALA A 178 28.52 -17.34 22.96
C ALA A 178 27.35 -16.65 22.22
N VAL A 179 27.44 -15.33 22.02
CA VAL A 179 26.43 -14.53 21.29
C VAL A 179 26.26 -15.01 19.84
N ARG A 180 27.34 -15.44 19.17
CA ARG A 180 27.26 -16.07 17.83
C ARG A 180 26.48 -17.38 17.85
N GLY A 181 26.70 -18.23 18.86
CA GLY A 181 25.95 -19.47 19.05
C GLY A 181 24.45 -19.22 19.24
N MET A 182 24.09 -18.27 20.10
CA MET A 182 22.69 -17.85 20.31
C MET A 182 22.06 -17.29 19.03
N ALA A 183 22.77 -16.43 18.29
CA ALA A 183 22.27 -15.85 17.05
C ALA A 183 22.02 -16.90 15.95
N ASN A 184 22.86 -17.93 15.90
CA ASN A 184 22.72 -19.06 14.98
C ASN A 184 21.58 -20.02 15.38
N LEU A 185 21.34 -20.25 16.68
CA LEU A 185 20.15 -20.97 17.18
C LEU A 185 18.83 -20.27 16.80
N CYS A 186 18.84 -18.93 16.76
CA CYS A 186 17.67 -18.12 16.40
C CYS A 186 17.37 -18.08 14.89
N LEU A 187 18.23 -18.68 14.04
CA LEU A 187 18.11 -18.62 12.59
C LEU A 187 16.97 -19.49 12.08
N GLY A 188 16.06 -18.88 11.31
CA GLY A 188 14.90 -19.56 10.73
C GLY A 188 15.25 -20.46 9.54
N VAL A 189 14.70 -21.67 9.52
CA VAL A 189 14.75 -22.58 8.36
C VAL A 189 13.33 -22.70 7.76
N PRO A 190 13.13 -22.49 6.45
CA PRO A 190 11.82 -22.60 5.82
C PRO A 190 11.16 -23.98 6.07
N GLY A 191 9.90 -23.97 6.50
CA GLY A 191 9.12 -25.18 6.77
C GLY A 191 9.37 -25.87 8.12
N GLN A 192 10.28 -25.35 8.96
CA GLN A 192 10.56 -25.88 10.30
C GLN A 192 9.97 -24.99 11.40
N PRO A 193 9.66 -25.54 12.60
CA PRO A 193 9.28 -24.73 13.75
C PRO A 193 10.46 -23.88 14.23
N TYR A 194 10.15 -22.70 14.73
CA TYR A 194 11.11 -21.80 15.38
C TYR A 194 11.19 -22.08 16.88
N LEU A 195 12.26 -21.64 17.55
CA LEU A 195 12.45 -21.75 19.01
C LEU A 195 11.20 -21.34 19.83
N ASP A 196 11.03 -21.92 21.01
CA ASP A 196 9.94 -21.53 21.92
C ASP A 196 10.05 -20.06 22.38
N GLU A 197 8.91 -19.44 22.70
CA GLU A 197 8.82 -17.99 23.00
C GLU A 197 9.64 -17.58 24.24
N SER A 198 9.76 -18.47 25.23
CA SER A 198 10.63 -18.29 26.41
C SER A 198 12.10 -18.13 26.02
N TYR A 199 12.65 -19.06 25.25
CA TYR A 199 14.05 -19.00 24.79
C TYR A 199 14.31 -17.84 23.83
N ARG A 200 13.32 -17.45 23.02
CA ARG A 200 13.43 -16.22 22.20
C ARG A 200 13.49 -14.96 23.05
N SER A 201 12.71 -14.87 24.13
CA SER A 201 12.76 -13.75 25.07
C SER A 201 14.13 -13.64 25.72
N ILE A 202 14.70 -14.75 26.20
CA ILE A 202 16.05 -14.82 26.77
C ILE A 202 17.09 -14.33 25.75
N CYS A 203 17.08 -14.89 24.52
CA CYS A 203 18.00 -14.46 23.46
C CYS A 203 17.85 -12.97 23.12
N PHE A 204 16.61 -12.47 23.00
CA PHE A 204 16.32 -11.07 22.71
C PHE A 204 16.89 -10.14 23.77
N GLN A 205 16.65 -10.44 25.06
CA GLN A 205 17.17 -9.64 26.18
C GLN A 205 18.70 -9.67 26.24
N THR A 206 19.32 -10.84 26.01
CA THR A 206 20.78 -10.96 25.92
C THR A 206 21.35 -10.10 24.79
N PHE A 207 20.79 -10.17 23.57
CA PHE A 207 21.26 -9.35 22.46
C PHE A 207 21.04 -7.86 22.72
N LEU A 208 19.90 -7.47 23.32
CA LEU A 208 19.61 -6.09 23.67
C LEU A 208 20.63 -5.55 24.69
N SER A 209 20.93 -6.32 25.74
CA SER A 209 21.96 -5.99 26.75
C SER A 209 23.36 -5.85 26.15
N VAL A 210 23.75 -6.75 25.23
CA VAL A 210 25.02 -6.66 24.48
C VAL A 210 25.10 -5.35 23.68
N LEU A 211 24.04 -4.96 22.99
CA LEU A 211 24.03 -3.72 22.19
C LEU A 211 23.87 -2.44 23.04
N GLN A 212 23.24 -2.53 24.21
CA GLN A 212 23.18 -1.44 25.18
C GLN A 212 24.55 -1.16 25.80
N SER A 213 25.38 -2.20 26.00
CA SER A 213 26.70 -2.07 26.62
C SER A 213 27.63 -1.07 25.92
N SER A 214 28.56 -0.51 26.70
CA SER A 214 29.60 0.40 26.23
C SER A 214 30.93 -0.33 26.13
N LYS A 215 31.79 0.14 25.21
CA LYS A 215 33.16 -0.37 25.07
C LYS A 215 33.98 -0.01 26.33
N THR A 216 34.68 -0.98 26.91
CA THR A 216 35.69 -0.76 27.95
C THR A 216 37.04 -0.37 27.34
N SER A 217 37.95 0.19 28.13
CA SER A 217 39.28 0.64 27.68
C SER A 217 40.12 -0.47 27.07
N ASP A 218 39.96 -1.69 27.57
CA ASP A 218 40.92 -2.79 27.40
C ASP A 218 40.59 -3.68 26.18
N VAL A 219 39.57 -3.32 25.41
CA VAL A 219 39.00 -4.11 24.32
C VAL A 219 39.28 -3.41 22.98
N ASP A 220 39.71 -4.17 21.97
CA ASP A 220 39.89 -3.60 20.64
C ASP A 220 38.56 -3.33 19.93
N ASP A 221 38.50 -2.25 19.14
CA ASP A 221 37.26 -1.84 18.47
C ASP A 221 36.78 -2.83 17.41
N ILE A 222 37.64 -3.69 16.85
CA ILE A 222 37.24 -4.70 15.86
C ILE A 222 36.46 -5.82 16.55
N SER A 223 36.96 -6.34 17.66
CA SER A 223 36.28 -7.38 18.46
C SER A 223 34.96 -6.87 19.04
N PHE A 224 34.93 -5.61 19.52
CA PHE A 224 33.67 -4.97 19.92
C PHE A 224 32.69 -4.82 18.74
N CYS A 225 33.14 -4.36 17.57
CA CYS A 225 32.30 -4.33 16.36
C CYS A 225 31.76 -5.70 15.96
N MET A 226 32.56 -6.77 16.08
CA MET A 226 32.11 -8.14 15.78
C MET A 226 31.06 -8.64 16.80
N LEU A 227 31.22 -8.33 18.08
CA LEU A 227 30.24 -8.63 19.13
C LEU A 227 28.90 -7.95 18.83
N LEU A 228 28.91 -6.65 18.51
CA LEU A 228 27.70 -5.91 18.10
C LEU A 228 27.07 -6.51 16.84
N GLN A 229 27.86 -6.87 15.82
CA GLN A 229 27.34 -7.51 14.60
C GLN A 229 26.67 -8.87 14.87
N ASN A 230 27.19 -9.67 15.80
CA ASN A 230 26.57 -10.95 16.16
C ASN A 230 25.24 -10.75 16.88
N ALA A 231 25.16 -9.81 17.83
CA ALA A 231 23.91 -9.48 18.54
C ALA A 231 22.85 -8.86 17.59
N LEU A 232 23.26 -7.97 16.67
CA LEU A 232 22.40 -7.45 15.60
C LEU A 232 21.83 -8.59 14.74
N LYS A 233 22.68 -9.49 14.23
CA LYS A 233 22.22 -10.67 13.47
C LYS A 233 21.24 -11.54 14.28
N GLY A 234 21.50 -11.75 15.57
CA GLY A 234 20.58 -12.47 16.46
C GLY A 234 19.20 -11.85 16.54
N ILE A 235 19.12 -10.53 16.77
CA ILE A 235 17.85 -9.78 16.74
C ILE A 235 17.19 -9.86 15.36
N GLN A 236 17.96 -9.73 14.27
CA GLN A 236 17.42 -9.81 12.91
C GLN A 236 16.79 -11.17 12.62
N SER A 237 17.44 -12.27 13.03
CA SER A 237 16.92 -13.62 12.92
C SER A 237 15.61 -13.79 13.70
N LEU A 238 15.55 -13.31 14.95
CA LEU A 238 14.34 -13.33 15.77
C LEU A 238 13.17 -12.56 15.14
N LEU A 239 13.42 -11.38 14.57
CA LEU A 239 12.41 -10.54 13.93
C LEU A 239 11.90 -11.10 12.60
N ASN A 240 12.78 -11.79 11.85
CA ASN A 240 12.40 -12.49 10.62
C ASN A 240 11.63 -13.80 10.93
N GLY A 241 11.83 -14.39 12.12
CA GLY A 241 11.39 -15.73 12.49
C GLY A 241 9.90 -15.90 12.85
N GLY A 242 9.02 -15.28 12.08
CA GLY A 242 7.60 -15.18 12.37
C GLY A 242 7.27 -14.06 13.37
N LYS A 243 5.97 -13.84 13.63
CA LYS A 243 5.46 -12.70 14.41
C LYS A 243 5.86 -12.78 15.89
N MET A 244 7.09 -12.41 16.21
CA MET A 244 7.44 -12.05 17.58
C MET A 244 6.57 -10.85 17.95
N LYS A 245 5.62 -11.09 18.86
CA LYS A 245 4.65 -10.09 19.32
C LYS A 245 5.39 -9.10 20.22
N LEU A 246 5.99 -8.08 19.60
CA LEU A 246 6.47 -6.85 20.24
C LEU A 246 5.29 -6.03 20.79
N LEU A 247 4.44 -6.65 21.63
CA LEU A 247 3.23 -6.06 22.21
C LEU A 247 3.53 -5.17 23.42
N GLN A 248 4.69 -5.36 24.06
CA GLN A 248 5.18 -4.47 25.11
C GLN A 248 5.89 -3.27 24.46
N THR A 249 5.30 -2.08 24.63
CA THR A 249 5.84 -0.80 24.12
C THR A 249 7.28 -0.55 24.52
N ASP A 250 7.66 -0.99 25.73
CA ASP A 250 8.93 -0.65 26.37
C ASP A 250 10.10 -1.41 25.73
N GLN A 251 9.84 -2.63 25.23
CA GLN A 251 10.82 -3.41 24.46
C GLN A 251 11.03 -2.82 23.06
N ILE A 252 9.98 -2.32 22.40
CA ILE A 252 10.11 -1.58 21.14
C ILE A 252 10.95 -0.31 21.37
N GLY A 253 10.61 0.48 22.38
CA GLY A 253 11.32 1.73 22.68
C GLY A 253 12.81 1.52 22.91
N SER A 254 13.15 0.50 23.71
CA SER A 254 14.52 0.09 24.00
C SER A 254 15.26 -0.41 22.74
N LEU A 255 14.62 -1.27 21.95
CA LEU A 255 15.19 -1.78 20.69
C LEU A 255 15.47 -0.63 19.71
N LEU A 256 14.52 0.28 19.51
CA LEU A 256 14.66 1.39 18.57
C LEU A 256 15.74 2.39 19.01
N ALA A 257 15.88 2.65 20.31
CA ALA A 257 16.96 3.48 20.85
C ALA A 257 18.34 2.88 20.54
N VAL A 258 18.49 1.58 20.81
CA VAL A 258 19.73 0.83 20.61
C VAL A 258 20.08 0.70 19.12
N LEU A 259 19.09 0.41 18.26
CA LEU A 259 19.28 0.43 16.82
C LEU A 259 19.70 1.81 16.32
N LYS A 260 19.09 2.90 16.83
CA LYS A 260 19.50 4.28 16.52
C LYS A 260 20.94 4.55 16.98
N LYS A 261 21.37 4.11 18.17
CA LYS A 261 22.78 4.18 18.64
C LYS A 261 23.72 3.47 17.66
N CYS A 262 23.42 2.22 17.29
CA CYS A 262 24.26 1.42 16.40
C CYS A 262 24.31 1.95 14.96
N MET A 263 23.26 2.62 14.47
CA MET A 263 23.22 3.26 13.14
C MET A 263 24.26 4.37 12.94
N PHE A 264 24.74 5.01 14.01
CA PHE A 264 25.76 6.07 13.96
C PHE A 264 27.13 5.61 14.50
N HIS A 265 27.29 4.31 14.79
CA HIS A 265 28.52 3.77 15.40
C HIS A 265 29.76 4.01 14.51
N GLY A 266 30.76 4.70 15.06
CA GLY A 266 32.00 5.04 14.34
C GLY A 266 31.81 6.01 13.16
N LEU A 267 30.76 6.84 13.15
CA LEU A 267 30.58 7.88 12.14
C LEU A 267 31.37 9.16 12.55
N PRO A 268 32.32 9.66 11.74
CA PRO A 268 33.15 10.79 12.13
C PRO A 268 32.38 12.08 12.44
N GLY A 269 32.85 12.83 13.44
CA GLY A 269 32.31 14.15 13.80
C GLY A 269 30.96 14.13 14.54
N LEU A 270 30.51 12.98 15.02
CA LEU A 270 29.25 12.82 15.77
C LEU A 270 29.49 12.11 17.11
N SER A 271 29.28 12.84 18.21
CA SER A 271 29.07 12.26 19.53
C SER A 271 27.59 12.34 19.87
N ILE A 272 26.95 11.22 20.15
CA ILE A 272 25.51 11.12 20.36
C ILE A 272 25.24 10.34 21.64
N GLU A 273 24.78 11.04 22.68
CA GLU A 273 24.16 10.41 23.83
C GLU A 273 22.73 9.99 23.44
N MET A 274 22.40 8.72 23.65
CA MET A 274 21.11 8.12 23.28
C MET A 274 20.38 7.68 24.55
N PRO A 275 19.08 7.99 24.72
CA PRO A 275 18.32 7.50 25.87
C PRO A 275 18.20 5.97 25.87
N ALA A 276 17.94 5.37 27.03
CA ALA A 276 17.82 3.92 27.17
C ALA A 276 16.65 3.32 26.36
N ALA A 277 15.58 4.10 26.19
CA ALA A 277 14.42 3.79 25.35
C ALA A 277 13.92 5.06 24.63
N LEU A 278 13.39 4.89 23.42
CA LEU A 278 12.58 5.90 22.74
C LEU A 278 11.11 5.71 23.14
N TYR A 279 10.33 6.80 23.16
CA TYR A 279 8.90 6.75 23.43
C TYR A 279 8.10 7.25 22.20
N PRO A 280 6.95 6.64 21.89
CA PRO A 280 6.13 7.06 20.76
C PRO A 280 5.39 8.36 21.08
N ALA A 281 5.36 9.29 20.13
CA ALA A 281 4.51 10.47 20.19
C ALA A 281 3.02 10.06 20.14
N PRO A 282 2.14 10.70 20.94
CA PRO A 282 0.71 10.41 20.94
C PRO A 282 0.09 10.82 19.59
N LEU A 283 -0.29 9.81 18.79
CA LEU A 283 -0.94 10.03 17.50
C LEU A 283 -2.45 10.28 17.67
N PRO A 284 -3.02 11.28 16.96
CA PRO A 284 -4.47 11.37 16.77
C PRO A 284 -5.05 10.05 16.23
N GLN A 285 -6.31 9.76 16.54
CA GLN A 285 -6.95 8.53 16.07
C GLN A 285 -7.23 8.61 14.56
N TYR A 286 -6.35 8.03 13.75
CA TYR A 286 -6.54 7.85 12.31
C TYR A 286 -7.57 6.75 12.06
N ASP A 287 -8.79 7.15 11.73
CA ASP A 287 -9.88 6.22 11.43
C ASP A 287 -9.70 5.58 10.03
N LYS A 288 -10.02 4.29 9.90
CA LYS A 288 -9.73 3.50 8.69
C LYS A 288 -10.74 3.76 7.57
N ARG A 289 -10.72 4.96 6.97
CA ARG A 289 -11.49 5.26 5.75
C ARG A 289 -10.64 5.18 4.49
N SER A 290 -11.26 4.67 3.41
CA SER A 290 -10.74 4.76 2.05
C SER A 290 -10.68 6.22 1.60
N PRO A 291 -9.75 6.58 0.68
CA PRO A 291 -9.63 7.95 0.21
C PRO A 291 -10.94 8.41 -0.45
N VAL A 292 -11.52 9.48 0.09
CA VAL A 292 -12.66 10.19 -0.49
C VAL A 292 -12.19 10.80 -1.81
N LYS A 293 -12.95 10.59 -2.90
CA LYS A 293 -12.76 11.38 -4.12
C LYS A 293 -12.98 12.84 -3.77
N GLN A 294 -12.03 13.71 -4.09
CA GLN A 294 -12.22 15.15 -3.99
C GLN A 294 -13.31 15.54 -5.01
N GLU A 295 -14.45 16.03 -4.52
CA GLU A 295 -15.36 16.84 -5.32
C GLU A 295 -14.68 18.20 -5.55
N PRO A 296 -14.86 18.81 -6.74
CA PRO A 296 -14.22 20.07 -7.08
C PRO A 296 -14.71 21.20 -6.17
N SER A 297 -13.77 22.01 -5.68
CA SER A 297 -14.07 23.17 -4.84
C SER A 297 -14.56 24.35 -5.68
N GLU A 298 -15.75 24.88 -5.36
CA GLU A 298 -16.22 26.15 -5.90
C GLU A 298 -15.31 27.34 -5.49
N PRO A 299 -15.16 28.36 -6.36
CA PRO A 299 -14.35 29.54 -6.07
C PRO A 299 -15.09 30.48 -5.08
N THR A 300 -14.50 30.69 -3.90
CA THR A 300 -15.10 31.56 -2.88
C THR A 300 -14.88 33.04 -3.19
N ALA A 301 -15.97 33.76 -3.48
CA ALA A 301 -15.97 35.22 -3.57
C ALA A 301 -15.80 35.86 -2.18
N SER A 302 -14.94 36.88 -2.08
CA SER A 302 -14.62 37.57 -0.83
C SER A 302 -15.76 38.46 -0.32
N LYS A 303 -16.18 38.29 0.94
CA LYS A 303 -16.92 39.33 1.70
C LYS A 303 -16.36 39.51 3.12
N GLN A 304 -16.49 40.74 3.62
CA GLN A 304 -15.70 41.27 4.74
C GLN A 304 -16.31 41.05 6.13
N THR A 305 -15.40 41.10 7.11
CA THR A 305 -15.53 41.30 8.57
C THR A 305 -16.87 41.80 9.16
N GLY A 306 -17.31 41.17 10.26
CA GLY A 306 -18.35 41.69 11.16
C GLY A 306 -18.19 41.26 12.62
N ASN A 307 -17.64 42.13 13.48
CA ASN A 307 -17.51 41.90 14.93
C ASN A 307 -18.85 41.92 15.67
N ARG A 308 -19.16 40.92 16.53
CA ARG A 308 -20.01 41.12 17.74
C ARG A 308 -19.51 40.33 18.96
N ARG A 309 -19.88 40.83 20.15
CA ARG A 309 -19.21 40.63 21.45
C ARG A 309 -19.98 39.73 22.45
N LYS A 310 -19.24 38.86 23.15
CA LYS A 310 -19.10 38.76 24.63
C LYS A 310 -20.38 38.68 25.54
N LYS A 311 -20.55 37.56 26.27
CA LYS A 311 -21.01 37.38 27.68
C LYS A 311 -21.17 35.87 28.00
N SER A 312 -21.32 35.36 29.24
CA SER A 312 -20.58 35.51 30.53
C SER A 312 -21.28 34.71 31.67
N LYS A 313 -20.54 34.14 32.65
CA LYS A 313 -21.01 33.44 33.89
C LYS A 313 -21.68 32.06 33.65
N GLY A 314 -21.70 31.09 34.58
CA GLY A 314 -21.10 30.90 35.92
C GLY A 314 -21.26 29.40 36.33
N LYS A 315 -20.38 28.73 37.10
CA LYS A 315 -20.02 28.82 38.54
C LYS A 315 -20.89 27.98 39.50
N GLN A 316 -20.44 26.77 39.86
CA GLN A 316 -20.68 26.00 41.12
C GLN A 316 -19.60 24.88 41.20
N LYS A 317 -18.74 24.73 42.23
CA LYS A 317 -18.90 24.29 43.66
C LYS A 317 -19.38 22.82 43.80
N LYS A 318 -18.88 21.98 44.72
CA LYS A 318 -17.67 21.97 45.61
C LYS A 318 -17.50 20.54 46.16
N GLY A 319 -16.30 20.14 46.61
CA GLY A 319 -16.07 18.90 47.37
C GLY A 319 -14.64 18.77 47.90
N GLU A 320 -14.40 19.22 49.15
CA GLU A 320 -13.21 18.95 49.98
C GLU A 320 -13.48 17.69 50.85
N CYS A 321 -12.59 17.09 51.65
CA CYS A 321 -11.34 17.50 52.35
C CYS A 321 -10.45 16.23 52.56
N GLY A 322 -9.21 16.23 53.06
CA GLY A 322 -8.30 17.28 53.59
C GLY A 322 -6.82 16.82 53.48
N GLU A 323 -5.82 17.72 53.57
CA GLU A 323 -5.07 18.12 54.81
C GLU A 323 -3.87 17.18 55.10
N GLU A 324 -2.63 17.61 55.43
CA GLU A 324 -1.98 18.91 55.76
C GLU A 324 -0.55 18.96 55.10
N GLY A 325 0.23 20.04 55.01
CA GLY A 325 0.09 21.45 55.40
C GLY A 325 1.25 22.33 54.86
N ARG A 326 1.03 23.67 54.86
CA ARG A 326 1.86 24.81 55.35
C ARG A 326 3.40 24.68 55.35
N GLU A 327 4.22 25.70 55.05
CA GLU A 327 4.08 27.14 54.71
C GLU A 327 5.47 27.63 54.13
N ASP A 328 5.77 28.86 53.68
CA ASP A 328 5.11 30.18 53.73
C ASP A 328 5.49 31.08 52.48
N LEU A 329 5.32 32.40 52.60
CA LEU A 329 5.57 33.54 51.69
C LEU A 329 7.08 33.89 51.51
N GLY A 330 7.57 34.66 50.52
CA GLY A 330 7.05 35.50 49.42
C GLY A 330 8.26 36.18 48.72
N ASP A 331 8.20 37.24 47.90
CA ASP A 331 7.15 37.92 47.12
C ASP A 331 7.81 38.89 46.07
N GLY A 332 7.07 39.30 45.04
CA GLY A 332 7.16 40.65 44.45
C GLY A 332 8.14 40.94 43.29
N GLY A 333 7.71 41.77 42.32
CA GLY A 333 8.64 42.65 41.57
C GLY A 333 8.83 42.45 40.05
N SER A 334 8.01 43.17 39.28
CA SER A 334 8.10 43.49 37.84
C SER A 334 9.48 43.91 37.29
N GLY A 335 9.75 43.65 35.99
CA GLY A 335 10.28 44.69 35.09
C GLY A 335 11.60 44.48 34.30
N SER A 336 11.46 44.31 32.98
CA SER A 336 12.03 45.22 31.96
C SER A 336 13.57 45.39 31.75
N VAL A 337 14.04 44.91 30.57
CA VAL A 337 14.87 45.68 29.57
C VAL A 337 16.41 45.81 29.71
N LEU A 338 17.10 45.45 28.59
CA LEU A 338 18.43 45.84 28.07
C LEU A 338 19.73 45.63 28.89
N GLY A 339 20.67 44.89 28.28
CA GLY A 339 21.79 45.56 27.58
C GLY A 339 23.13 45.80 28.30
N ALA A 340 24.07 44.89 28.05
CA ALA A 340 25.52 45.12 27.81
C ALA A 340 26.49 45.56 28.95
N ASP A 341 27.74 45.12 28.73
CA ASP A 341 29.04 45.60 29.23
C ASP A 341 29.54 45.37 30.67
N MET A 342 30.46 44.38 30.75
CA MET A 342 31.90 44.58 31.01
C MET A 342 32.37 45.09 32.39
N LEU A 343 33.20 44.27 33.06
CA LEU A 343 34.61 44.52 33.47
C LEU A 343 35.05 43.32 34.37
N LYS A 344 36.07 42.48 34.08
CA LYS A 344 37.51 42.65 33.73
C LYS A 344 38.41 42.39 34.97
N LEU A 345 39.66 41.95 34.71
CA LEU A 345 40.86 41.88 35.59
C LEU A 345 41.12 40.48 36.19
N ARG A 346 42.33 39.88 36.11
CA ARG A 346 43.62 40.21 35.44
C ARG A 346 44.37 38.88 35.11
N LEU A 347 45.07 38.76 33.98
CA LEU A 347 46.52 39.06 33.73
C LEU A 347 47.47 38.06 34.42
N GLY A 348 48.54 37.54 33.82
CA GLY A 348 49.22 37.89 32.54
C GLY A 348 49.57 36.67 31.69
N ASP A 349 49.90 36.80 30.39
CA ASP A 349 51.03 37.50 29.75
C ASP A 349 52.30 36.62 29.62
N VAL A 350 53.05 36.60 28.51
CA VAL A 350 52.76 36.94 27.11
C VAL A 350 53.93 36.42 26.22
N GLN A 351 53.83 36.54 24.89
CA GLN A 351 54.86 36.30 23.84
C GLN A 351 54.97 34.87 23.25
N LYS A 352 55.15 34.69 21.93
CA LYS A 352 54.72 35.49 20.74
C LYS A 352 54.83 34.61 19.47
N SER A 353 53.99 34.94 18.48
CA SER A 353 54.00 34.54 17.05
C SER A 353 55.38 34.73 16.36
N PRO A 354 55.69 34.21 15.13
CA PRO A 354 54.75 33.78 14.08
C PRO A 354 55.13 32.54 13.19
N CYS A 355 54.28 32.30 12.19
CA CYS A 355 54.30 31.25 11.16
C CYS A 355 55.58 31.14 10.31
N SER A 356 55.81 29.96 9.71
CA SER A 356 56.27 29.76 8.31
C SER A 356 56.09 28.30 7.86
N ASP A 357 55.55 28.10 6.65
CA ASP A 357 55.77 26.90 5.81
C ASP A 357 57.20 26.97 5.23
N PRO A 358 57.89 25.84 4.89
CA PRO A 358 57.63 25.16 3.62
C PRO A 358 57.91 23.64 3.54
N GLN A 359 57.76 23.15 2.32
CA GLN A 359 57.72 21.77 1.79
C GLN A 359 59.14 21.10 1.65
N PRO A 360 59.36 19.94 0.97
CA PRO A 360 60.00 18.77 1.59
C PRO A 360 61.39 18.35 1.00
N ARG A 361 62.11 17.41 1.64
CA ARG A 361 62.85 16.28 0.99
C ARG A 361 63.68 15.38 1.93
N ALA A 362 63.55 14.07 1.69
CA ALA A 362 64.56 12.98 1.63
C ALA A 362 65.85 12.93 2.50
N SER A 363 66.00 11.78 3.18
CA SER A 363 67.22 10.92 3.32
C SER A 363 68.52 11.45 3.96
N ASP A 364 68.99 10.84 5.06
CA ASP A 364 70.01 9.76 5.02
C ASP A 364 70.33 9.08 6.39
N LEU A 365 71.18 8.03 6.38
CA LEU A 365 71.37 7.01 7.43
C LEU A 365 72.48 7.28 8.49
N ALA A 366 72.28 6.79 9.73
CA ALA A 366 73.23 5.97 10.55
C ALA A 366 72.57 5.57 11.90
N ARG A 367 72.42 4.27 12.28
CA ARG A 367 73.38 3.40 13.03
C ARG A 367 73.97 4.10 14.28
N VAL A 368 73.91 3.63 15.53
CA VAL A 368 74.04 2.28 16.18
C VAL A 368 73.28 2.32 17.53
N SER A 369 72.57 1.30 18.05
CA SER A 369 73.14 0.19 18.85
C SER A 369 72.12 -0.89 19.21
N ALA A 370 72.59 -2.10 19.49
CA ALA A 370 71.78 -3.28 19.78
C ALA A 370 71.58 -3.52 21.28
N GLY A 371 70.37 -3.96 21.64
CA GLY A 371 70.06 -4.62 22.90
C GLY A 371 69.07 -5.75 22.63
N LYS A 372 69.45 -6.99 22.96
CA LYS A 372 68.52 -8.14 22.94
C LYS A 372 67.61 -8.05 24.17
N ASP A 373 66.33 -8.44 24.05
CA ASP A 373 65.93 -9.79 24.47
C ASP A 373 64.45 -10.13 24.20
N HIS A 374 64.22 -11.44 24.07
CA HIS A 374 62.96 -12.20 24.10
C HIS A 374 61.76 -11.83 23.18
N PHE A 375 61.56 -12.69 22.18
CA PHE A 375 60.32 -12.83 21.40
C PHE A 375 59.20 -13.53 22.21
N SER A 376 57.96 -13.03 22.09
CA SER A 376 56.74 -13.80 22.36
C SER A 376 55.82 -13.77 21.14
N SER A 377 55.58 -14.95 20.55
CA SER A 377 54.85 -15.11 19.28
C SER A 377 53.33 -14.95 19.43
N HIS A 378 52.77 -13.81 19.00
CA HIS A 378 51.33 -13.69 18.77
C HIS A 378 50.96 -14.16 17.35
N GLY A 379 50.25 -15.29 17.26
CA GLY A 379 49.74 -15.85 16.01
C GLY A 379 48.59 -15.03 15.41
N THR A 380 48.65 -14.76 14.11
CA THR A 380 47.70 -13.92 13.39
C THR A 380 46.40 -14.64 13.01
N ALA A 381 45.24 -14.11 13.44
CA ALA A 381 43.93 -14.60 13.01
C ALA A 381 43.55 -14.07 11.60
N TRP A 382 43.50 -14.96 10.61
CA TRP A 382 43.08 -14.63 9.24
C TRP A 382 41.57 -14.79 9.00
N LYS A 383 41.04 -13.90 8.15
CA LYS A 383 39.65 -13.92 7.67
C LYS A 383 39.65 -14.04 6.15
N ARG A 384 38.80 -14.93 5.61
CA ARG A 384 38.23 -14.77 4.27
C ARG A 384 36.88 -15.46 4.17
N ILE A 385 35.83 -14.68 3.89
CA ILE A 385 34.61 -15.13 3.22
C ILE A 385 34.52 -14.28 1.95
N SER A 386 34.09 -14.88 0.84
CA SER A 386 34.24 -14.36 -0.52
C SER A 386 33.69 -12.95 -0.76
N SER A 387 34.55 -12.03 -1.19
CA SER A 387 34.37 -11.21 -2.40
C SER A 387 35.73 -10.60 -2.81
N SER A 388 35.87 -10.16 -4.06
CA SER A 388 37.18 -9.80 -4.66
C SER A 388 37.61 -8.37 -4.34
N GLU A 389 38.58 -8.22 -3.44
CA GLU A 389 39.38 -6.99 -3.26
C GLU A 389 40.85 -7.39 -3.03
N SER A 390 41.77 -6.83 -3.84
CA SER A 390 43.20 -7.10 -3.76
C SER A 390 43.96 -5.82 -3.39
N GLU A 391 44.27 -5.66 -2.10
CA GLU A 391 45.06 -4.55 -1.58
C GLU A 391 46.25 -5.08 -0.76
N TYR A 392 47.47 -4.89 -1.28
CA TYR A 392 48.72 -5.10 -0.54
C TYR A 392 49.66 -3.91 -0.76
N SER A 393 49.50 -2.88 0.05
CA SER A 393 50.55 -1.97 0.55
C SER A 393 49.97 -1.09 1.68
N ASP A 394 50.85 -0.49 2.49
CA ASP A 394 50.57 0.39 3.64
C ASP A 394 49.93 -0.27 4.89
N ALA A 395 50.81 -0.76 5.78
CA ALA A 395 50.45 -1.52 6.98
C ALA A 395 49.60 -0.74 8.01
N GLU A 396 49.78 0.59 8.15
CA GLU A 396 48.96 1.42 9.05
C GLU A 396 47.61 1.80 8.42
N GLY A 397 47.60 2.12 7.12
CA GLY A 397 46.39 2.38 6.34
C GLY A 397 45.43 1.19 6.35
N GLY A 398 45.97 -0.03 6.25
CA GLY A 398 45.20 -1.28 6.31
C GLY A 398 44.42 -1.46 7.61
N ILE A 399 45.00 -1.14 8.78
CA ILE A 399 44.31 -1.29 10.07
C ILE A 399 43.17 -0.28 10.22
N GLN A 400 43.40 0.98 9.86
CA GLN A 400 42.36 2.03 9.90
C GLN A 400 41.26 1.82 8.83
N SER A 401 41.61 1.32 7.64
CA SER A 401 40.64 0.92 6.61
C SER A 401 39.76 -0.23 7.11
N LYS A 402 40.39 -1.30 7.64
CA LYS A 402 39.72 -2.44 8.26
C LYS A 402 38.78 -2.00 9.39
N MET A 403 39.22 -1.08 10.25
CA MET A 403 38.40 -0.51 11.32
C MET A 403 37.12 0.17 10.79
N ARG A 404 37.27 1.08 9.82
CA ARG A 404 36.15 1.78 9.19
C ARG A 404 35.16 0.80 8.52
N SER A 405 35.67 -0.28 7.94
CA SER A 405 34.85 -1.38 7.40
C SER A 405 34.06 -2.11 8.49
N TYR A 406 34.66 -2.46 9.63
CA TYR A 406 33.93 -3.09 10.75
C TYR A 406 32.86 -2.18 11.35
N GLN A 407 33.15 -0.89 11.51
CA GLN A 407 32.18 0.11 11.96
C GLN A 407 31.02 0.29 10.95
N ALA A 408 31.33 0.36 9.64
CA ALA A 408 30.30 0.40 8.60
C ALA A 408 29.41 -0.86 8.60
N ASN A 409 29.97 -2.04 8.86
CA ASN A 409 29.22 -3.28 8.99
C ASN A 409 28.31 -3.31 10.25
N VAL A 410 28.69 -2.66 11.35
CA VAL A 410 27.77 -2.43 12.51
C VAL A 410 26.59 -1.55 12.08
N ARG A 411 26.85 -0.43 11.40
CA ARG A 411 25.80 0.48 10.91
C ARG A 411 24.85 -0.19 9.92
N GLN A 412 25.39 -0.95 8.96
CA GLN A 412 24.60 -1.77 8.02
C GLN A 412 23.76 -2.82 8.74
N GLY A 413 24.32 -3.52 9.73
CA GLY A 413 23.60 -4.46 10.58
C GLY A 413 22.41 -3.80 11.29
N ALA A 414 22.63 -2.63 11.92
CA ALA A 414 21.58 -1.89 12.62
C ALA A 414 20.44 -1.44 11.69
N LEU A 415 20.77 -0.98 10.48
CA LEU A 415 19.78 -0.62 9.46
C LEU A 415 19.00 -1.85 8.97
N ALA A 416 19.67 -2.98 8.76
CA ALA A 416 19.04 -4.24 8.35
C ALA A 416 18.12 -4.82 9.44
N CYS A 417 18.51 -4.74 10.72
CA CYS A 417 17.65 -5.06 11.86
C CYS A 417 16.43 -4.15 11.94
N PHE A 418 16.59 -2.84 11.73
CA PHE A 418 15.47 -1.90 11.77
C PHE A 418 14.50 -2.13 10.61
N LEU A 419 14.99 -2.49 9.41
CA LEU A 419 14.16 -2.91 8.29
C LEU A 419 13.34 -4.18 8.63
N SER A 420 13.92 -5.15 9.33
CA SER A 420 13.17 -6.31 9.85
C SER A 420 12.15 -5.92 10.93
N ALA A 421 12.48 -4.98 11.83
CA ALA A 421 11.55 -4.47 12.84
C ALA A 421 10.35 -3.75 12.21
N ILE A 422 10.57 -2.91 11.19
CA ILE A 422 9.50 -2.24 10.43
C ILE A 422 8.52 -3.25 9.81
N LYS A 423 9.00 -4.42 9.39
CA LYS A 423 8.17 -5.50 8.83
C LYS A 423 7.37 -6.27 9.88
N SER A 424 7.83 -6.31 11.13
CA SER A 424 7.13 -7.00 12.24
C SER A 424 6.19 -6.07 13.03
N MET A 425 6.39 -4.75 12.98
CA MET A 425 5.61 -3.75 13.68
C MET A 425 4.31 -3.35 12.96
N GLU A 426 3.27 -3.00 13.72
CA GLU A 426 2.11 -2.32 13.15
C GLU A 426 2.49 -0.90 12.71
N LYS A 427 2.06 -0.50 11.50
CA LYS A 427 2.33 0.84 10.94
C LYS A 427 1.91 1.99 11.86
N ARG A 428 0.80 1.84 12.61
CA ARG A 428 0.36 2.84 13.61
C ARG A 428 1.38 3.03 14.74
N VAL A 429 1.99 1.95 15.22
CA VAL A 429 3.03 2.01 16.27
C VAL A 429 4.30 2.63 15.71
N LEU A 430 4.71 2.22 14.50
CA LEU A 430 5.88 2.78 13.80
C LEU A 430 5.79 4.31 13.64
N TYR A 431 4.64 4.84 13.23
CA TYR A 431 4.46 6.28 13.03
C TYR A 431 4.50 7.08 14.34
N GLY A 432 4.30 6.46 15.51
CA GLY A 432 4.55 7.10 16.80
C GLY A 432 6.03 7.49 16.98
N TYR A 433 6.96 6.75 16.37
CA TYR A 433 8.39 7.02 16.42
C TYR A 433 8.91 7.88 15.25
N TRP A 434 8.02 8.48 14.45
CA TRP A 434 8.38 9.23 13.22
C TRP A 434 9.49 10.27 13.44
N SER A 435 9.31 11.17 14.42
CA SER A 435 10.26 12.24 14.74
C SER A 435 11.62 11.74 15.24
N ALA A 436 11.72 10.48 15.68
CA ALA A 436 13.00 9.89 16.10
C ALA A 436 13.88 9.48 14.90
N PHE A 437 13.31 9.28 13.70
CA PHE A 437 14.03 8.76 12.53
C PHE A 437 13.94 9.67 11.29
N VAL A 438 12.93 10.53 11.21
CA VAL A 438 12.68 11.47 10.10
C VAL A 438 12.89 12.90 10.57
N PRO A 439 13.65 13.74 9.84
CA PRO A 439 13.83 15.15 10.21
C PRO A 439 12.55 15.96 9.96
N ASP A 440 12.26 16.93 10.83
CA ASP A 440 11.14 17.88 10.72
C ASP A 440 11.59 19.34 10.53
N ALA A 441 12.86 19.66 10.81
CA ALA A 441 13.48 20.95 10.59
C ALA A 441 14.96 20.83 10.16
N PRO A 442 15.52 21.82 9.44
CA PRO A 442 16.94 21.86 9.05
C PRO A 442 17.83 22.21 10.26
N GLY A 443 17.99 21.26 11.18
CA GLY A 443 18.73 21.43 12.43
C GLY A 443 20.13 20.79 12.44
N ILE A 444 21.15 21.55 12.04
CA ILE A 444 22.55 21.26 12.41
C ILE A 444 22.81 21.98 13.74
N GLY A 445 22.86 21.25 14.86
CA GLY A 445 23.27 21.85 16.14
C GLY A 445 22.80 21.19 17.44
N SER A 446 21.78 20.31 17.43
CA SER A 446 21.36 19.58 18.64
C SER A 446 21.70 18.09 18.55
N PRO A 447 22.13 17.42 19.64
CA PRO A 447 22.42 15.98 19.63
C PRO A 447 21.21 15.10 19.24
N GLN A 448 19.99 15.63 19.42
CA GLN A 448 18.73 14.94 19.11
C GLN A 448 18.34 14.97 17.62
N SER A 449 18.97 15.81 16.77
CA SER A 449 18.56 16.00 15.37
C SER A 449 19.04 14.92 14.38
N VAL A 450 19.79 13.92 14.85
CA VAL A 450 20.30 12.84 13.98
C VAL A 450 19.18 11.92 13.52
N SER A 451 19.13 11.68 12.21
CA SER A 451 18.05 11.00 11.49
C SER A 451 18.60 10.02 10.43
N LEU A 452 17.75 9.17 9.83
CA LEU A 452 18.17 8.30 8.71
C LEU A 452 18.79 9.10 7.56
N MET A 453 18.30 10.32 7.36
CA MET A 453 18.79 11.25 6.36
C MET A 453 20.21 11.76 6.65
N THR A 454 20.62 11.79 7.93
CA THR A 454 22.01 12.11 8.31
C THR A 454 22.97 11.04 7.80
N ILE A 455 22.60 9.76 7.91
CA ILE A 455 23.38 8.63 7.39
C ILE A 455 23.44 8.71 5.87
N ALA A 456 22.30 8.86 5.21
CA ALA A 456 22.18 8.91 3.76
C ALA A 456 22.88 10.13 3.11
N LEU A 457 23.17 11.20 3.87
CA LEU A 457 23.96 12.35 3.39
C LEU A 457 25.45 12.31 3.79
N LYS A 458 25.82 11.66 4.91
CA LYS A 458 27.16 11.80 5.51
C LYS A 458 27.95 10.50 5.68
N ASP A 459 27.36 9.32 5.53
CA ASP A 459 28.12 8.07 5.68
C ASP A 459 29.11 7.88 4.53
N PRO A 460 30.41 7.62 4.80
CA PRO A 460 31.39 7.40 3.74
C PRO A 460 31.08 6.16 2.88
N SER A 461 30.41 5.13 3.43
CA SER A 461 30.10 3.90 2.71
C SER A 461 28.81 4.03 1.88
N PRO A 462 28.85 3.93 0.54
CA PRO A 462 27.65 3.99 -0.30
C PRO A 462 26.62 2.91 0.08
N LYS A 463 27.10 1.72 0.45
CA LYS A 463 26.26 0.61 0.90
C LYS A 463 25.48 0.96 2.18
N THR A 464 26.10 1.65 3.14
CA THR A 464 25.40 2.11 4.36
C THR A 464 24.37 3.21 4.04
N ARG A 465 24.69 4.15 3.12
CA ARG A 465 23.73 5.15 2.62
C ARG A 465 22.52 4.47 1.96
N ALA A 466 22.74 3.48 1.10
CA ALA A 466 21.70 2.69 0.46
C ALA A 466 20.81 1.95 1.48
N CYS A 467 21.39 1.34 2.53
CA CYS A 467 20.61 0.72 3.61
C CYS A 467 19.72 1.73 4.36
N ALA A 468 20.19 2.95 4.61
CA ALA A 468 19.39 4.00 5.28
C ALA A 468 18.20 4.45 4.41
N LEU A 469 18.40 4.56 3.10
CA LEU A 469 17.35 4.88 2.12
C LEU A 469 16.33 3.75 1.95
N GLN A 470 16.74 2.48 2.05
CA GLN A 470 15.84 1.33 2.07
C GLN A 470 14.93 1.34 3.30
N VAL A 471 15.49 1.61 4.49
CA VAL A 471 14.72 1.79 5.73
C VAL A 471 13.72 2.93 5.57
N LEU A 472 14.16 4.12 5.14
CA LEU A 472 13.28 5.27 4.94
C LEU A 472 12.17 4.99 3.91
N SER A 473 12.50 4.28 2.82
CA SER A 473 11.52 3.84 1.83
C SER A 473 10.45 2.92 2.41
N ALA A 474 10.83 2.00 3.33
CA ALA A 474 9.90 1.09 4.01
C ALA A 474 9.05 1.77 5.09
N ILE A 475 9.51 2.89 5.68
CA ILE A 475 8.71 3.77 6.54
C ILE A 475 7.65 4.51 5.69
N LEU A 476 8.04 5.04 4.54
CA LEU A 476 7.15 5.78 3.63
C LEU A 476 6.15 4.88 2.89
N GLU A 477 6.48 3.62 2.63
CA GLU A 477 5.61 2.65 1.96
C GLU A 477 4.32 2.41 2.76
N GLY A 478 3.16 2.74 2.18
CA GLY A 478 1.86 2.65 2.84
C GLY A 478 1.58 3.78 3.86
N SER A 479 2.33 4.89 3.81
CA SER A 479 2.16 6.03 4.73
C SER A 479 1.06 7.01 4.34
N LYS A 480 0.43 6.88 3.16
CA LYS A 480 -0.58 7.81 2.62
C LYS A 480 -1.66 8.26 3.61
N GLN A 481 -2.22 7.34 4.41
CA GLN A 481 -3.22 7.70 5.43
C GLN A 481 -2.63 8.58 6.55
N PHE A 482 -1.43 8.25 7.02
CA PHE A 482 -0.71 9.02 8.04
C PHE A 482 -0.25 10.38 7.52
N LEU A 483 0.30 10.45 6.30
CA LEU A 483 0.73 11.72 5.70
C LEU A 483 -0.44 12.60 5.25
N SER A 484 -1.66 12.07 5.07
CA SER A 484 -2.81 12.84 4.58
C SER A 484 -3.27 14.02 5.46
N VAL A 485 -2.89 14.04 6.74
CA VAL A 485 -3.12 15.19 7.64
C VAL A 485 -2.06 16.28 7.53
N ALA A 486 -1.02 16.09 6.71
CA ALA A 486 -0.05 17.15 6.46
C ALA A 486 -0.76 18.36 5.83
N GLU A 487 -0.60 19.51 6.46
CA GLU A 487 -1.21 20.78 6.05
C GLU A 487 -0.23 21.90 6.35
N ASP A 488 -0.07 22.81 5.40
CA ASP A 488 0.84 23.94 5.57
C ASP A 488 0.31 24.98 6.56
N ALA A 489 1.22 25.69 7.25
CA ALA A 489 0.82 26.72 8.19
C ALA A 489 0.30 27.95 7.43
N ASN A 490 -1.00 28.21 7.52
CA ASN A 490 -1.67 29.30 6.81
C ASN A 490 -1.38 30.70 7.38
N ASP A 491 -0.89 30.84 8.62
CA ASP A 491 -0.57 32.17 9.16
C ASP A 491 0.45 32.19 10.32
N HIS A 492 1.22 33.28 10.41
CA HIS A 492 2.30 33.47 11.40
C HIS A 492 1.77 34.01 12.75
N LYS A 493 1.01 33.20 13.51
CA LYS A 493 0.65 33.47 14.94
C LYS A 493 -0.04 32.26 15.60
N ARG A 494 0.72 31.24 16.01
CA ARG A 494 0.25 30.20 16.94
C ARG A 494 1.34 29.89 17.97
N ALA A 495 0.96 29.75 19.24
CA ALA A 495 1.90 29.49 20.35
C ALA A 495 2.40 28.04 20.41
N PHE A 496 1.93 27.18 19.51
CA PHE A 496 2.25 25.76 19.40
C PHE A 496 2.14 25.33 17.93
N THR A 497 3.04 24.45 17.49
CA THR A 497 3.07 23.88 16.13
C THR A 497 2.13 22.67 16.06
N PRO A 498 1.01 22.72 15.30
CA PRO A 498 0.12 21.58 15.17
C PRO A 498 0.80 20.37 14.52
N PHE A 499 0.37 19.16 14.89
CA PHE A 499 0.88 17.90 14.34
C PHE A 499 0.87 17.88 12.79
N SER A 500 -0.18 18.40 12.17
CA SER A 500 -0.29 18.55 10.71
C SER A 500 0.84 19.38 10.09
N VAL A 501 1.26 20.45 10.76
CA VAL A 501 2.34 21.34 10.33
C VAL A 501 3.71 20.69 10.55
N THR A 502 3.89 19.91 11.61
CA THR A 502 5.11 19.13 11.85
C THR A 502 5.31 18.08 10.74
N ILE A 503 4.27 17.32 10.36
CA ILE A 503 4.36 16.35 9.26
C ILE A 503 4.57 17.06 7.90
N ALA A 504 3.92 18.20 7.65
CA ALA A 504 4.18 19.01 6.45
C ALA A 504 5.66 19.48 6.39
N SER A 505 6.23 19.86 7.53
CA SER A 505 7.65 20.23 7.63
C SER A 505 8.58 19.03 7.41
N SER A 506 8.25 17.86 7.95
CA SER A 506 8.97 16.61 7.65
C SER A 506 8.96 16.27 6.16
N ILE A 507 7.82 16.40 5.48
CA ILE A 507 7.72 16.13 4.03
C ILE A 507 8.64 17.10 3.24
N ARG A 508 8.62 18.39 3.57
CA ARG A 508 9.51 19.39 2.93
C ARG A 508 11.00 19.09 3.18
N GLU A 509 11.36 18.72 4.40
CA GLU A 509 12.75 18.48 4.77
C GLU A 509 13.28 17.17 4.18
N LEU A 510 12.42 16.14 4.07
CA LEU A 510 12.71 14.93 3.30
C LEU A 510 12.93 15.24 1.82
N HIS A 511 12.08 16.05 1.17
CA HIS A 511 12.30 16.51 -0.20
C HIS A 511 13.65 17.22 -0.34
N ARG A 512 13.92 18.21 0.54
CA ARG A 512 15.18 18.98 0.52
C ARG A 512 16.40 18.06 0.60
N CYS A 513 16.39 17.11 1.54
CA CYS A 513 17.54 16.26 1.79
C CYS A 513 17.70 15.13 0.76
N LEU A 514 16.63 14.53 0.26
CA LEU A 514 16.70 13.51 -0.79
C LEU A 514 17.22 14.11 -2.10
N LEU A 515 16.84 15.35 -2.43
CA LEU A 515 17.37 16.09 -3.57
C LEU A 515 18.87 16.44 -3.39
N LEU A 516 19.30 16.84 -2.19
CA LEU A 516 20.73 17.00 -1.90
C LEU A 516 21.51 15.69 -2.01
N ALA A 517 20.95 14.58 -1.53
CA ALA A 517 21.56 13.26 -1.67
C ALA A 517 21.68 12.83 -3.14
N LEU A 518 20.65 13.10 -3.97
CA LEU A 518 20.63 12.76 -5.39
C LEU A 518 21.81 13.41 -6.14
N VAL A 519 22.05 14.70 -5.90
CA VAL A 519 23.14 15.46 -6.54
C VAL A 519 24.52 15.08 -6.02
N ALA A 520 24.64 14.67 -4.75
CA ALA A 520 25.92 14.33 -4.11
C ALA A 520 26.37 12.87 -4.33
N GLU A 521 25.49 11.98 -4.79
CA GLU A 521 25.74 10.54 -4.88
C GLU A 521 26.37 10.14 -6.22
N SER A 522 27.38 9.27 -6.18
CA SER A 522 28.08 8.73 -7.36
C SER A 522 27.80 7.25 -7.61
N SER A 523 27.30 6.50 -6.62
CA SER A 523 26.96 5.09 -6.75
C SER A 523 25.60 4.89 -7.42
N SER A 524 25.55 4.26 -8.60
CA SER A 524 24.31 3.90 -9.32
C SER A 524 23.31 3.14 -8.44
N GLN A 525 23.80 2.21 -7.61
CA GLN A 525 22.96 1.44 -6.68
C GLN A 525 22.32 2.34 -5.63
N THR A 526 23.04 3.35 -5.14
CA THR A 526 22.52 4.27 -4.12
C THR A 526 21.61 5.33 -4.75
N LEU A 527 21.95 5.87 -5.93
CA LEU A 527 21.07 6.72 -6.75
C LEU A 527 19.71 6.05 -6.97
N THR A 528 19.70 4.77 -7.35
CA THR A 528 18.49 3.94 -7.49
C THR A 528 17.64 3.94 -6.20
N GLN A 529 18.26 3.86 -5.01
CA GLN A 529 17.53 3.93 -3.74
C GLN A 529 17.05 5.36 -3.40
N ILE A 530 17.79 6.40 -3.73
CA ILE A 530 17.38 7.80 -3.52
C ILE A 530 16.13 8.10 -4.35
N VAL A 531 16.16 7.77 -5.64
CA VAL A 531 15.05 7.97 -6.58
C VAL A 531 13.83 7.15 -6.18
N LYS A 532 14.01 5.89 -5.75
CA LYS A 532 12.92 5.07 -5.18
C LYS A 532 12.32 5.68 -3.90
N CYS A 533 13.15 6.25 -3.04
CA CYS A 533 12.69 6.91 -1.81
C CYS A 533 11.87 8.16 -2.12
N LEU A 534 12.31 8.97 -3.10
CA LEU A 534 11.53 10.09 -3.65
C LEU A 534 10.19 9.62 -4.24
N ALA A 535 10.16 8.54 -5.01
CA ALA A 535 8.93 8.01 -5.61
C ALA A 535 7.93 7.55 -4.54
N ASN A 536 8.41 6.92 -3.46
CA ASN A 536 7.58 6.58 -2.30
C ASN A 536 7.07 7.82 -1.56
N LEU A 537 7.88 8.86 -1.38
CA LEU A 537 7.45 10.13 -0.78
C LEU A 537 6.35 10.81 -1.63
N VAL A 538 6.57 10.89 -2.95
CA VAL A 538 5.62 11.44 -3.92
C VAL A 538 4.29 10.69 -3.91
N SER A 539 4.31 9.36 -3.93
CA SER A 539 3.09 8.56 -3.95
C SER A 539 2.21 8.66 -2.70
N ASN A 540 2.75 9.14 -1.56
CA ASN A 540 2.07 9.16 -0.27
C ASN A 540 1.76 10.58 0.27
N ALA A 541 2.42 11.64 -0.18
CA ALA A 541 2.26 13.00 0.34
C ALA A 541 1.03 13.76 -0.25
N PRO A 542 0.28 14.55 0.53
CA PRO A 542 -0.92 15.26 0.07
C PRO A 542 -0.57 16.64 -0.54
N TYR A 543 0.14 16.69 -1.67
CA TYR A 543 0.50 17.95 -2.36
C TYR A 543 -0.63 18.97 -2.55
N GLY A 544 -1.90 18.58 -2.72
CA GLY A 544 -3.01 19.53 -2.78
C GLY A 544 -3.27 20.32 -1.48
N ARG A 545 -2.61 19.96 -0.37
CA ARG A 545 -2.64 20.64 0.94
C ARG A 545 -1.29 21.27 1.35
N LEU A 546 -0.28 21.14 0.50
CA LEU A 546 1.07 21.64 0.74
C LEU A 546 1.36 22.82 -0.20
N LYS A 547 2.33 23.66 0.16
CA LYS A 547 2.79 24.73 -0.72
C LYS A 547 3.37 24.16 -2.03
N PRO A 548 2.98 24.70 -3.21
CA PRO A 548 3.45 24.21 -4.49
C PRO A 548 4.96 24.47 -4.69
N GLY A 549 5.55 23.74 -5.63
CA GLY A 549 6.95 23.85 -6.04
C GLY A 549 7.83 22.71 -5.52
N LEU A 550 7.30 21.80 -4.70
CA LEU A 550 8.02 20.60 -4.26
C LEU A 550 8.23 19.64 -5.43
N LEU A 551 7.18 19.35 -6.19
CA LEU A 551 7.26 18.46 -7.36
C LEU A 551 8.09 19.08 -8.48
N THR A 552 7.98 20.40 -8.67
CA THR A 552 8.77 21.18 -9.65
C THR A 552 10.27 21.03 -9.45
N ARG A 553 10.75 21.01 -8.19
CA ARG A 553 12.17 20.80 -7.89
C ARG A 553 12.62 19.38 -8.23
N VAL A 554 11.81 18.38 -7.89
CA VAL A 554 12.08 16.96 -8.21
C VAL A 554 12.10 16.74 -9.72
N TRP A 555 11.09 17.25 -10.43
CA TRP A 555 10.92 17.20 -11.88
C TRP A 555 12.12 17.76 -12.65
N ASN A 556 12.69 18.88 -12.18
CA ASN A 556 13.84 19.49 -12.83
C ASN A 556 15.15 18.76 -12.51
N GLN A 557 15.35 18.28 -11.26
CA GLN A 557 16.58 17.60 -10.88
C GLN A 557 16.69 16.15 -11.37
N ILE A 558 15.58 15.47 -11.67
CA ILE A 558 15.62 14.09 -12.17
C ILE A 558 16.02 13.98 -13.66
N LYS A 559 15.84 15.07 -14.45
CA LYS A 559 16.08 15.08 -15.92
C LYS A 559 17.44 14.46 -16.36
N PRO A 560 18.59 14.76 -15.73
CA PRO A 560 19.88 14.17 -16.13
C PRO A 560 19.96 12.64 -15.93
N TYR A 561 19.20 12.09 -14.99
CA TYR A 561 19.28 10.67 -14.61
C TYR A 561 18.45 9.76 -15.55
N ILE A 562 17.58 10.34 -16.37
CA ILE A 562 16.82 9.64 -17.43
C ILE A 562 17.74 9.03 -18.49
N CYS A 563 18.86 9.73 -18.79
CA CYS A 563 19.88 9.32 -19.75
C CYS A 563 21.13 8.71 -19.08
N HIS A 564 21.00 8.26 -17.82
CA HIS A 564 22.12 7.69 -17.06
C HIS A 564 22.62 6.36 -17.66
N LYS A 565 23.92 6.04 -17.51
CA LYS A 565 24.53 4.82 -18.08
C LYS A 565 23.95 3.52 -17.50
N ASP A 566 23.58 3.51 -16.23
CA ASP A 566 22.93 2.37 -15.56
C ASP A 566 21.42 2.38 -15.80
N VAL A 567 20.91 1.31 -16.43
CA VAL A 567 19.49 1.11 -16.75
C VAL A 567 18.59 1.18 -15.52
N ASN A 568 19.04 0.72 -14.34
CA ASN A 568 18.24 0.75 -13.11
C ASN A 568 17.96 2.19 -12.64
N VAL A 569 18.91 3.10 -12.86
CA VAL A 569 18.75 4.53 -12.58
C VAL A 569 17.78 5.17 -13.57
N ARG A 570 17.86 4.82 -14.86
CA ARG A 570 16.92 5.28 -15.89
C ARG A 570 15.48 4.83 -15.58
N VAL A 571 15.29 3.54 -15.29
CA VAL A 571 13.98 2.96 -14.91
C VAL A 571 13.44 3.64 -13.66
N SER A 572 14.24 3.76 -12.59
CA SER A 572 13.79 4.42 -11.36
C SER A 572 13.40 5.88 -11.59
N SER A 573 14.11 6.58 -12.49
CA SER A 573 13.82 7.97 -12.86
C SER A 573 12.47 8.09 -13.56
N LEU A 574 12.13 7.14 -14.45
CA LEU A 574 10.79 7.05 -15.05
C LEU A 574 9.73 6.71 -13.99
N THR A 575 9.99 5.78 -13.06
CA THR A 575 9.06 5.48 -11.94
C THR A 575 8.76 6.71 -11.10
N LEU A 576 9.76 7.56 -10.83
CA LEU A 576 9.56 8.83 -10.14
C LEU A 576 8.69 9.80 -10.95
N LEU A 577 8.90 9.91 -12.26
CA LEU A 577 8.03 10.71 -13.14
C LEU A 577 6.60 10.15 -13.18
N GLY A 578 6.43 8.83 -13.22
CA GLY A 578 5.16 8.11 -13.09
C GLY A 578 4.44 8.42 -11.77
N ALA A 579 5.17 8.46 -10.65
CA ALA A 579 4.63 8.88 -9.36
C ALA A 579 4.18 10.35 -9.37
N ILE A 580 4.92 11.25 -10.03
CA ILE A 580 4.56 12.67 -10.17
C ILE A 580 3.29 12.85 -11.01
N VAL A 581 3.14 12.13 -12.13
CA VAL A 581 1.92 12.25 -12.97
C VAL A 581 0.70 11.51 -12.41
N SER A 582 0.87 10.62 -11.44
CA SER A 582 -0.26 9.89 -10.83
C SER A 582 -0.70 10.43 -9.46
N VAL A 583 0.11 11.23 -8.77
CA VAL A 583 -0.25 11.75 -7.44
C VAL A 583 -1.35 12.83 -7.53
N GLN A 584 -2.52 12.51 -6.97
CA GLN A 584 -3.68 13.44 -6.90
C GLN A 584 -4.03 14.08 -8.26
N ALA A 585 -3.87 13.32 -9.36
CA ALA A 585 -4.18 13.85 -10.68
C ALA A 585 -5.70 14.12 -10.85
N PRO A 586 -6.10 15.24 -11.47
CA PRO A 586 -5.24 16.31 -11.98
C PRO A 586 -4.77 17.27 -10.86
N LEU A 587 -3.46 17.51 -10.78
CA LEU A 587 -2.84 18.46 -9.84
C LEU A 587 -2.33 19.69 -10.62
N PRO A 588 -2.71 20.94 -10.26
CA PRO A 588 -2.35 22.14 -11.01
C PRO A 588 -0.84 22.34 -11.22
N GLU A 589 -0.01 22.02 -10.21
CA GLU A 589 1.45 22.09 -10.33
C GLU A 589 1.95 21.17 -11.47
N VAL A 590 1.46 19.94 -11.54
CA VAL A 590 1.90 18.96 -12.54
C VAL A 590 1.36 19.29 -13.94
N GLN A 591 0.15 19.85 -14.03
CA GLN A 591 -0.38 20.34 -15.31
C GLN A 591 0.53 21.42 -15.92
N LEU A 592 1.05 22.35 -15.11
CA LEU A 592 2.04 23.34 -15.56
C LEU A 592 3.39 22.71 -15.95
N LEU A 593 3.83 21.66 -15.25
CA LEU A 593 5.07 20.92 -15.59
C LEU A 593 4.97 20.18 -16.93
N LEU A 594 3.79 19.65 -17.26
CA LEU A 594 3.50 18.99 -18.53
C LEU A 594 3.38 19.96 -19.72
N GLN A 595 3.17 21.25 -19.46
CA GLN A 595 3.15 22.32 -20.47
C GLN A 595 4.53 22.90 -20.78
N GLN A 596 5.60 22.48 -20.08
CA GLN A 596 6.95 22.98 -20.33
C GLN A 596 7.51 22.46 -21.67
N PRO A 597 8.03 23.33 -22.55
CA PRO A 597 8.61 22.91 -23.81
C PRO A 597 9.94 22.18 -23.60
N SER A 598 10.27 21.26 -24.52
CA SER A 598 11.41 20.34 -24.45
C SER A 598 12.79 21.01 -24.28
N SER A 599 12.89 22.30 -24.65
CA SER A 599 14.10 23.12 -24.51
C SER A 599 14.39 23.60 -23.08
N SER A 600 13.42 23.57 -22.17
CA SER A 600 13.48 24.25 -20.86
C SER A 600 14.23 23.49 -19.75
N GLY A 601 15.35 22.81 -20.06
CA GLY A 601 16.13 22.17 -18.99
C GLY A 601 17.28 21.24 -19.36
N LEU A 602 17.60 20.99 -20.64
CA LEU A 602 18.76 20.16 -21.03
C LEU A 602 20.02 20.98 -21.34
N SER A 603 19.97 22.31 -21.22
CA SER A 603 21.01 23.23 -21.72
C SER A 603 22.02 23.72 -20.68
N SER A 604 22.03 23.20 -19.44
CA SER A 604 22.78 23.81 -18.32
C SER A 604 23.78 22.90 -17.57
N SER A 605 24.29 21.83 -18.18
CA SER A 605 25.42 21.05 -17.66
C SER A 605 26.38 20.65 -18.79
N GLY A 606 27.68 20.83 -18.56
CA GLY A 606 28.72 20.61 -19.58
C GLY A 606 29.02 19.15 -19.91
N SER A 607 29.74 18.96 -21.02
CA SER A 607 30.34 17.70 -21.51
C SER A 607 29.39 16.53 -21.84
N ALA A 608 28.31 16.79 -22.58
CA ALA A 608 27.88 16.00 -23.73
C ALA A 608 26.70 16.72 -24.39
N THR A 609 26.82 17.21 -25.62
CA THR A 609 25.67 17.75 -26.37
C THR A 609 24.76 16.59 -26.76
N PRO A 610 23.52 16.48 -26.23
CA PRO A 610 22.55 15.54 -26.75
C PRO A 610 22.06 16.10 -28.08
N HIS A 611 22.12 15.30 -29.14
CA HIS A 611 21.58 15.70 -30.43
C HIS A 611 20.09 16.01 -30.28
N ARG A 612 19.64 17.06 -30.99
CA ARG A 612 18.25 17.51 -31.04
C ARG A 612 17.35 16.33 -31.44
N TRP A 613 16.61 15.76 -30.49
CA TRP A 613 15.63 14.70 -30.75
C TRP A 613 14.71 15.11 -31.91
N SER A 614 14.72 14.35 -33.00
CA SER A 614 14.07 14.79 -34.25
C SER A 614 12.55 14.61 -34.17
N SER A 615 11.82 15.74 -34.08
CA SER A 615 10.35 15.82 -33.98
C SER A 615 9.59 15.24 -35.20
N GLU A 616 10.30 14.80 -36.24
CA GLU A 616 9.73 14.40 -37.53
C GLU A 616 9.69 12.88 -37.76
N GLN A 617 10.46 12.07 -37.03
CA GLN A 617 10.52 10.63 -37.33
C GLN A 617 9.26 9.86 -36.90
N TRP A 618 8.63 10.24 -35.80
CA TRP A 618 7.40 9.58 -35.31
C TRP A 618 6.11 10.04 -36.01
N ARG A 619 6.15 11.12 -36.82
CA ARG A 619 4.99 11.67 -37.55
C ARG A 619 4.84 11.18 -39.00
N LYS A 620 5.70 10.27 -39.48
CA LYS A 620 5.77 9.87 -40.90
C LYS A 620 4.91 8.65 -41.30
N ALA A 621 4.00 8.19 -40.43
CA ALA A 621 3.30 6.91 -40.59
C ALA A 621 1.92 6.96 -41.30
N LEU A 622 1.56 8.05 -42.00
CA LEU A 622 0.32 8.09 -42.79
C LEU A 622 0.60 8.29 -44.30
N PRO A 623 0.17 7.37 -45.18
CA PRO A 623 0.17 7.58 -46.62
C PRO A 623 -1.01 8.50 -47.00
N SER A 624 -0.86 9.80 -46.78
CA SER A 624 -1.82 10.78 -47.33
C SER A 624 -1.63 10.88 -48.84
N GLU A 625 -2.69 10.60 -49.59
CA GLU A 625 -2.77 11.05 -50.99
C GLU A 625 -2.69 12.59 -51.05
N ARG A 626 -2.38 13.10 -52.25
CA ARG A 626 -2.10 14.53 -52.47
C ARG A 626 -3.38 15.37 -52.29
N GLU A 627 -3.35 16.31 -51.34
CA GLU A 627 -4.18 17.52 -51.42
C GLU A 627 -3.32 18.78 -51.60
N PRO A 628 -3.86 19.84 -52.25
CA PRO A 628 -3.08 21.05 -52.54
C PRO A 628 -2.79 21.88 -51.28
N ARG A 629 -1.61 22.50 -51.25
CA ARG A 629 -1.29 23.52 -50.25
C ARG A 629 -2.14 24.77 -50.47
N ASP A 630 -3.08 25.02 -49.58
CA ASP A 630 -3.42 26.36 -49.08
C ASP A 630 -4.12 26.23 -47.72
N GLN A 631 -3.40 26.54 -46.63
CA GLN A 631 -3.99 26.75 -45.30
C GLN A 631 -3.50 28.09 -44.74
N PRO A 632 -4.39 28.91 -44.14
CA PRO A 632 -4.02 30.20 -43.57
C PRO A 632 -3.16 30.03 -42.30
N ALA A 633 -2.22 30.95 -42.09
CA ALA A 633 -1.37 30.95 -40.91
C ALA A 633 -2.20 31.20 -39.63
N GLY A 634 -2.37 30.15 -38.82
CA GLY A 634 -3.15 30.24 -37.57
C GLY A 634 -3.08 29.00 -36.66
N CYS A 635 -2.96 27.79 -37.21
CA CYS A 635 -2.80 26.57 -36.41
C CYS A 635 -1.34 26.38 -35.94
N THR A 636 -1.02 26.89 -34.75
CA THR A 636 0.21 26.51 -34.05
C THR A 636 0.13 25.04 -33.63
N SER A 637 0.86 24.15 -34.30
CA SER A 637 1.05 22.78 -33.80
C SER A 637 1.80 22.86 -32.47
N SER A 638 1.10 22.65 -31.35
CA SER A 638 1.75 22.57 -30.04
C SER A 638 2.82 21.47 -30.10
N GLU A 639 4.01 21.74 -29.59
CA GLU A 639 4.97 20.65 -29.38
C GLU A 639 4.40 19.64 -28.37
N PRO A 640 4.70 18.34 -28.52
CA PRO A 640 4.32 17.35 -27.52
C PRO A 640 5.01 17.65 -26.19
N CYS A 641 4.30 17.40 -25.09
CA CYS A 641 4.91 17.35 -23.77
C CYS A 641 6.16 16.46 -23.84
N TRP A 642 7.30 16.99 -23.38
CA TRP A 642 8.60 16.33 -23.52
C TRP A 642 8.59 14.92 -22.90
N LEU A 643 7.80 14.69 -21.84
CA LEU A 643 7.65 13.39 -21.19
C LEU A 643 6.89 12.39 -22.08
N LEU A 644 5.84 12.83 -22.77
CA LEU A 644 5.10 12.01 -23.74
C LEU A 644 6.03 11.61 -24.89
N HIS A 645 6.74 12.59 -25.47
CA HIS A 645 7.70 12.34 -26.55
C HIS A 645 8.84 11.40 -26.10
N LEU A 646 9.40 11.61 -24.90
CA LEU A 646 10.41 10.74 -24.31
C LEU A 646 9.90 9.31 -24.20
N CYS A 647 8.75 9.08 -23.56
CA CYS A 647 8.26 7.72 -23.36
C CYS A 647 7.96 7.03 -24.69
N VAL A 648 7.31 7.70 -25.65
CA VAL A 648 7.11 7.15 -27.00
C VAL A 648 8.43 6.81 -27.68
N SER A 649 9.45 7.68 -27.57
CA SER A 649 10.77 7.43 -28.17
C SER A 649 11.46 6.18 -27.58
N LEU A 650 11.41 6.00 -26.26
CA LEU A 650 11.98 4.83 -25.57
C LEU A 650 11.25 3.52 -25.88
N ILE A 651 10.00 3.59 -26.33
CA ILE A 651 9.19 2.42 -26.67
C ILE A 651 9.39 2.02 -28.14
N VAL A 652 9.39 2.98 -29.06
CA VAL A 652 9.18 2.75 -30.50
C VAL A 652 10.44 2.95 -31.35
N LEU A 653 11.39 3.77 -30.92
CA LEU A 653 12.60 4.02 -31.71
C LEU A 653 13.66 2.93 -31.47
N PRO A 654 14.39 2.50 -32.52
CA PRO A 654 15.63 1.77 -32.35
C PRO A 654 16.63 2.53 -31.50
N ARG A 655 17.51 1.81 -30.81
CA ARG A 655 18.63 2.40 -30.09
C ARG A 655 19.59 3.05 -31.09
N GLU A 656 19.86 4.34 -30.92
CA GLU A 656 20.98 4.98 -31.59
C GLU A 656 22.29 4.44 -31.00
N ASP A 657 22.87 3.43 -31.65
CA ASP A 657 24.25 3.03 -31.37
C ASP A 657 25.15 4.22 -31.68
N SER A 658 25.80 4.74 -30.63
CA SER A 658 26.77 5.82 -30.77
C SER A 658 27.96 5.31 -31.56
N CYS A 659 28.01 5.63 -32.86
CA CYS A 659 29.10 5.24 -33.74
C CYS A 659 30.44 5.75 -33.17
N SER A 660 31.22 4.81 -32.63
CA SER A 660 32.67 4.92 -32.57
C SER A 660 33.20 3.84 -33.49
N ASP A 661 33.85 4.26 -34.57
CA ASP A 661 34.61 3.37 -35.43
C ASP A 661 35.67 2.61 -34.60
N SER A 662 36.09 1.44 -35.12
CA SER A 662 37.12 0.54 -34.56
C SER A 662 36.66 -0.35 -33.40
N ASP A 663 35.96 -1.44 -33.72
CA ASP A 663 36.60 -2.77 -33.74
C ASP A 663 35.66 -3.86 -34.27
N ALA A 664 36.02 -4.46 -35.40
CA ALA A 664 35.27 -5.56 -35.99
C ALA A 664 35.67 -6.90 -35.36
N ASN A 665 34.89 -7.39 -34.38
CA ASN A 665 34.53 -8.81 -34.20
C ASN A 665 33.79 -9.09 -32.87
N PHE A 666 32.46 -8.95 -32.84
CA PHE A 666 31.59 -9.73 -31.95
C PHE A 666 30.25 -10.04 -32.66
N PRO A 667 29.66 -11.24 -32.48
CA PRO A 667 28.49 -11.66 -33.24
C PRO A 667 27.20 -10.96 -32.80
N ALA A 668 26.31 -10.73 -33.76
CA ALA A 668 25.09 -9.95 -33.60
C ALA A 668 24.02 -10.64 -32.72
N PHE A 669 23.86 -10.17 -31.48
CA PHE A 669 22.66 -10.35 -30.65
C PHE A 669 22.36 -9.10 -29.78
N SER A 670 22.70 -7.91 -30.27
CA SER A 670 22.25 -6.64 -29.68
C SER A 670 20.76 -6.43 -29.99
N SER A 671 19.94 -6.14 -28.98
CA SER A 671 18.54 -5.76 -29.19
C SER A 671 18.47 -4.43 -29.94
N VAL A 672 17.71 -4.41 -31.05
CA VAL A 672 17.45 -3.19 -31.84
C VAL A 672 16.78 -2.10 -30.99
N TYR A 673 16.00 -2.49 -29.97
CA TYR A 673 15.29 -1.57 -29.07
C TYR A 673 15.98 -1.46 -27.69
N GLU A 674 15.64 -0.39 -26.97
CA GLU A 674 16.00 -0.20 -25.55
C GLU A 674 15.62 -1.40 -24.67
N PRO A 675 16.32 -1.64 -23.54
CA PRO A 675 16.05 -2.79 -22.67
C PRO A 675 14.58 -2.86 -22.21
N CYS A 676 13.99 -4.06 -22.25
CA CYS A 676 12.58 -4.29 -21.91
C CYS A 676 12.12 -3.60 -20.60
N PRO A 677 12.86 -3.64 -19.47
CA PRO A 677 12.47 -2.93 -18.24
C PRO A 677 12.22 -1.42 -18.43
N LEU A 678 12.97 -0.77 -19.33
CA LEU A 678 12.80 0.64 -19.65
C LEU A 678 11.59 0.90 -20.57
N ARG A 679 11.34 0.02 -21.54
CA ARG A 679 10.16 0.07 -22.42
C ARG A 679 8.87 -0.10 -21.60
N LEU A 680 8.85 -1.08 -20.68
CA LEU A 680 7.71 -1.34 -19.80
C LEU A 680 7.42 -0.17 -18.86
N GLU A 681 8.44 0.42 -18.25
CA GLU A 681 8.26 1.58 -17.38
C GLU A 681 7.77 2.80 -18.17
N SER A 682 8.28 3.01 -19.39
CA SER A 682 7.82 4.08 -20.29
C SER A 682 6.34 3.93 -20.65
N LEU A 683 5.87 2.70 -20.93
CA LEU A 683 4.45 2.42 -21.17
C LEU A 683 3.58 2.68 -19.93
N GLN A 684 4.07 2.34 -18.74
CA GLN A 684 3.37 2.64 -17.48
C GLN A 684 3.25 4.16 -17.26
N VAL A 685 4.31 4.93 -17.50
CA VAL A 685 4.29 6.40 -17.41
C VAL A 685 3.29 7.01 -18.40
N LEU A 686 3.24 6.52 -19.65
CA LEU A 686 2.23 6.95 -20.63
C LEU A 686 0.80 6.64 -20.17
N ALA A 687 0.53 5.42 -19.71
CA ALA A 687 -0.80 5.04 -19.23
C ALA A 687 -1.24 5.91 -18.03
N LEU A 688 -0.34 6.21 -17.09
CA LEU A 688 -0.60 7.11 -15.96
C LEU A 688 -0.81 8.57 -16.40
N LEU A 689 -0.07 9.05 -17.41
CA LEU A 689 -0.24 10.38 -17.98
C LEU A 689 -1.60 10.52 -18.69
N VAL A 690 -1.98 9.55 -19.52
CA VAL A 690 -3.29 9.48 -20.19
C VAL A 690 -4.42 9.47 -19.16
N LYS A 691 -4.30 8.64 -18.11
CA LYS A 691 -5.27 8.51 -17.02
C LYS A 691 -5.49 9.81 -16.24
N GLY A 692 -4.40 10.52 -15.91
CA GLY A 692 -4.42 11.70 -15.03
C GLY A 692 -4.60 13.04 -15.76
N TYR A 693 -4.12 13.13 -17.00
CA TYR A 693 -4.03 14.36 -17.79
C TYR A 693 -4.43 14.12 -19.24
N PHE A 694 -5.60 13.50 -19.46
CA PHE A 694 -6.11 13.20 -20.80
C PHE A 694 -6.17 14.44 -21.72
N SER A 695 -6.41 15.63 -21.17
CA SER A 695 -6.38 16.90 -21.92
C SER A 695 -5.02 17.25 -22.55
N VAL A 696 -3.92 16.68 -22.06
CA VAL A 696 -2.59 16.78 -22.66
C VAL A 696 -2.38 15.67 -23.71
N ALA A 697 -2.88 14.46 -23.44
CA ALA A 697 -2.75 13.30 -24.33
C ALA A 697 -3.67 13.35 -25.55
N GLN A 698 -4.83 14.00 -25.46
CA GLN A 698 -5.85 14.00 -26.52
C GLN A 698 -5.37 14.57 -27.86
N SER A 699 -4.38 15.48 -27.83
CA SER A 699 -3.78 16.07 -29.03
C SER A 699 -2.92 15.08 -29.83
N TYR A 700 -2.65 13.90 -29.25
CA TYR A 700 -1.86 12.81 -29.83
C TYR A 700 -2.63 11.48 -29.78
N PHE A 701 -3.97 11.54 -29.75
CA PHE A 701 -4.83 10.40 -29.46
C PHE A 701 -4.68 9.25 -30.47
N LEU A 702 -4.55 9.57 -31.76
CA LEU A 702 -4.37 8.56 -32.81
C LEU A 702 -2.95 7.97 -32.78
N GLU A 703 -1.94 8.80 -32.57
CA GLU A 703 -0.53 8.38 -32.53
C GLU A 703 -0.24 7.53 -31.28
N LEU A 704 -0.83 7.85 -30.12
CA LEU A 704 -0.79 6.98 -28.95
C LEU A 704 -1.56 5.66 -29.17
N GLY A 705 -2.58 5.67 -30.04
CA GLY A 705 -3.25 4.47 -30.54
C GLY A 705 -2.32 3.59 -31.39
N GLU A 706 -1.55 4.18 -32.31
CA GLU A 706 -0.54 3.46 -33.10
C GLU A 706 0.55 2.84 -32.19
N VAL A 707 1.01 3.59 -31.18
CA VAL A 707 1.95 3.07 -30.17
C VAL A 707 1.36 1.86 -29.44
N ALA A 708 0.09 1.93 -29.00
CA ALA A 708 -0.59 0.80 -28.36
C ALA A 708 -0.73 -0.41 -29.31
N CYS A 709 -1.06 -0.17 -30.59
CA CYS A 709 -1.14 -1.18 -31.64
C CYS A 709 0.19 -1.93 -31.81
N ARG A 710 1.28 -1.19 -32.05
CA ARG A 710 2.61 -1.76 -32.24
C ARG A 710 3.11 -2.50 -30.99
N CYS A 711 2.79 -2.03 -29.78
CA CYS A 711 3.11 -2.74 -28.56
C CYS A 711 2.32 -4.05 -28.39
N MET A 712 1.10 -4.14 -28.93
CA MET A 712 0.29 -5.36 -28.94
C MET A 712 0.75 -6.39 -29.99
N GLU A 713 1.51 -5.97 -31.00
CA GLU A 713 2.12 -6.84 -32.03
C GLU A 713 3.49 -7.43 -31.60
N GLU A 714 4.08 -6.92 -30.52
CA GLU A 714 5.38 -7.36 -30.00
C GLU A 714 5.39 -8.82 -29.52
N MET A 715 6.57 -9.45 -29.54
CA MET A 715 6.73 -10.85 -29.11
C MET A 715 6.74 -11.03 -27.58
N ASP A 716 6.97 -9.96 -26.80
CA ASP A 716 6.99 -10.01 -25.34
C ASP A 716 5.58 -9.77 -24.77
N PRO A 717 4.96 -10.76 -24.09
CA PRO A 717 3.63 -10.62 -23.48
C PRO A 717 3.53 -9.46 -22.46
N SER A 718 4.66 -9.07 -21.86
CA SER A 718 4.74 -7.94 -20.94
C SER A 718 4.53 -6.62 -21.66
N VAL A 719 5.08 -6.48 -22.87
CA VAL A 719 4.92 -5.29 -23.72
C VAL A 719 3.50 -5.25 -24.29
N GLN A 720 3.00 -6.39 -24.80
CA GLN A 720 1.61 -6.54 -25.24
C GLN A 720 0.61 -6.10 -24.15
N LEU A 721 0.81 -6.56 -22.91
CA LEU A 721 -0.07 -6.23 -21.78
C LEU A 721 -0.07 -4.74 -21.45
N HIS A 722 1.06 -4.05 -21.58
CA HIS A 722 1.11 -2.61 -21.33
C HIS A 722 0.62 -1.77 -22.52
N GLY A 723 0.72 -2.28 -23.76
CA GLY A 723 0.00 -1.74 -24.92
C GLY A 723 -1.52 -1.80 -24.75
N ALA A 724 -2.05 -2.96 -24.34
CA ALA A 724 -3.49 -3.13 -24.09
C ALA A 724 -4.01 -2.23 -22.95
N LYS A 725 -3.22 -2.01 -21.89
CA LYS A 725 -3.54 -1.03 -20.83
C LYS A 725 -3.53 0.41 -21.32
N LEU A 726 -2.59 0.78 -22.21
CA LEU A 726 -2.56 2.12 -22.80
C LEU A 726 -3.84 2.37 -23.61
N LEU A 727 -4.28 1.38 -24.39
CA LEU A 727 -5.56 1.40 -25.11
C LEU A 727 -6.77 1.56 -24.17
N GLU A 728 -6.81 0.81 -23.05
CA GLU A 728 -7.88 0.94 -22.03
C GLU A 728 -7.96 2.36 -21.44
N GLU A 729 -6.82 2.96 -21.07
CA GLU A 729 -6.80 4.31 -20.50
C GLU A 729 -7.15 5.39 -21.55
N LEU A 730 -6.78 5.19 -22.82
CA LEU A 730 -7.15 6.09 -23.93
C LEU A 730 -8.68 6.12 -24.13
N GLY A 731 -9.33 4.95 -24.25
CA GLY A 731 -10.78 4.87 -24.35
C GLY A 731 -11.49 5.38 -23.09
N THR A 732 -10.94 5.07 -21.92
CA THR A 732 -11.45 5.56 -20.62
C THR A 732 -11.33 7.09 -20.48
N GLY A 733 -10.32 7.71 -21.10
CA GLY A 733 -10.17 9.16 -21.20
C GLY A 733 -11.30 9.80 -22.01
N VAL A 734 -11.59 9.27 -23.20
CA VAL A 734 -12.75 9.69 -24.03
C VAL A 734 -14.06 9.53 -23.26
N LEU A 735 -14.30 8.37 -22.64
CA LEU A 735 -15.50 8.12 -21.83
C LEU A 735 -15.68 9.11 -20.67
N GLN A 736 -14.61 9.68 -20.12
CA GLN A 736 -14.71 10.69 -19.07
C GLN A 736 -15.16 12.06 -19.61
N GLN A 737 -14.72 12.45 -20.80
CA GLN A 737 -15.13 13.72 -21.42
C GLN A 737 -16.61 13.79 -21.77
N TYR A 738 -17.21 12.65 -22.16
CA TYR A 738 -18.59 12.56 -22.62
C TYR A 738 -19.62 12.33 -21.51
N LYS A 739 -19.22 12.25 -20.23
CA LYS A 739 -20.17 12.14 -19.11
C LYS A 739 -21.01 13.41 -18.93
N PRO A 740 -22.26 13.31 -18.46
CA PRO A 740 -23.10 14.47 -18.16
C PRO A 740 -22.48 15.44 -17.13
N GLU A 741 -21.69 14.90 -16.19
CA GLU A 741 -21.00 15.64 -15.12
C GLU A 741 -19.64 16.23 -15.57
N SER A 742 -19.29 16.12 -16.86
CA SER A 742 -17.98 16.56 -17.38
C SER A 742 -17.88 18.07 -17.49
N ALA A 743 -16.88 18.65 -16.81
CA ALA A 743 -16.55 20.08 -16.92
C ALA A 743 -15.88 20.46 -18.27
N VAL A 744 -15.63 19.50 -19.16
CA VAL A 744 -15.02 19.75 -20.47
C VAL A 744 -16.09 20.21 -21.46
N ALA A 745 -15.93 21.42 -21.99
CA ALA A 745 -16.83 22.00 -22.97
C ALA A 745 -16.88 21.17 -24.27
N PRO A 746 -18.02 21.07 -24.99
CA PRO A 746 -18.19 20.15 -26.12
C PRO A 746 -17.19 20.32 -27.26
N ASP A 747 -16.73 21.56 -27.50
CA ASP A 747 -15.72 21.97 -28.48
C ASP A 747 -14.30 21.48 -28.17
N GLN A 748 -14.02 21.13 -26.90
CA GLN A 748 -12.71 20.69 -26.43
C GLN A 748 -12.56 19.16 -26.32
N ARG A 749 -13.63 18.41 -26.66
CA ARG A 749 -13.67 16.94 -26.59
C ARG A 749 -13.10 16.32 -27.86
N VAL A 750 -12.58 15.09 -27.76
CA VAL A 750 -12.15 14.33 -28.95
C VAL A 750 -13.37 14.04 -29.83
N PRO A 751 -13.42 14.49 -31.11
CA PRO A 751 -14.60 14.32 -31.95
C PRO A 751 -14.94 12.84 -32.19
N ILE A 752 -16.24 12.52 -32.20
CA ILE A 752 -16.73 11.14 -32.34
C ILE A 752 -16.17 10.47 -33.61
N SER A 753 -16.03 11.20 -34.72
CA SER A 753 -15.41 10.67 -35.96
C SER A 753 -13.97 10.18 -35.73
N VAL A 754 -13.16 10.89 -34.96
CA VAL A 754 -11.78 10.50 -34.61
C VAL A 754 -11.79 9.26 -33.70
N VAL A 755 -12.75 9.18 -32.77
CA VAL A 755 -12.95 8.02 -31.89
C VAL A 755 -13.37 6.78 -32.69
N VAL A 756 -14.21 6.94 -33.72
CA VAL A 756 -14.59 5.87 -34.66
C VAL A 756 -13.38 5.39 -35.45
N THR A 757 -12.62 6.30 -36.09
CA THR A 757 -11.39 5.96 -36.83
C THR A 757 -10.40 5.19 -35.95
N PHE A 758 -10.18 5.66 -34.71
CA PHE A 758 -9.32 4.99 -33.73
C PHE A 758 -9.75 3.54 -33.48
N TRP A 759 -11.02 3.29 -33.14
CA TRP A 759 -11.50 1.95 -32.86
C TRP A 759 -11.57 1.06 -34.11
N THR A 760 -11.88 1.61 -35.28
CA THR A 760 -11.78 0.90 -36.56
C THR A 760 -10.35 0.40 -36.82
N VAL A 761 -9.32 1.19 -36.53
CA VAL A 761 -7.91 0.75 -36.65
C VAL A 761 -7.60 -0.36 -35.63
N MET A 762 -7.99 -0.20 -34.37
CA MET A 762 -7.74 -1.23 -33.34
C MET A 762 -8.44 -2.56 -33.64
N LEU A 763 -9.69 -2.52 -34.11
CA LEU A 763 -10.50 -3.70 -34.43
C LEU A 763 -10.06 -4.40 -35.73
N ASN A 764 -9.37 -3.69 -36.63
CA ASN A 764 -8.74 -4.27 -37.81
C ASN A 764 -7.28 -4.72 -37.57
N GLY A 765 -6.71 -4.37 -36.40
CA GLY A 765 -5.33 -4.65 -36.00
C GLY A 765 -5.18 -5.88 -35.08
N PRO A 766 -4.28 -5.86 -34.08
CA PRO A 766 -3.96 -7.03 -33.25
C PRO A 766 -5.02 -7.38 -32.21
N LEU A 767 -5.97 -6.49 -31.91
CA LEU A 767 -6.91 -6.65 -30.79
C LEU A 767 -7.80 -7.90 -30.88
N PRO A 768 -8.43 -8.25 -32.04
CA PRO A 768 -9.20 -9.49 -32.16
C PRO A 768 -8.33 -10.74 -32.01
N GLY A 769 -7.11 -10.72 -32.58
CA GLY A 769 -6.16 -11.84 -32.49
C GLY A 769 -5.73 -12.10 -31.05
N ILE A 770 -5.48 -11.05 -30.27
CA ILE A 770 -5.21 -11.14 -28.83
C ILE A 770 -6.40 -11.74 -28.08
N LEU A 771 -7.61 -11.26 -28.35
CA LEU A 771 -8.83 -11.73 -27.68
C LEU A 771 -9.06 -13.22 -27.94
N GLN A 772 -8.91 -13.68 -29.19
CA GLN A 772 -9.16 -15.07 -29.58
C GLN A 772 -8.04 -16.04 -29.21
N ASN A 773 -6.78 -15.69 -29.50
CA ASN A 773 -5.68 -16.66 -29.62
C ASN A 773 -4.56 -16.49 -28.59
N SER A 774 -4.63 -15.50 -27.69
CA SER A 774 -3.55 -15.28 -26.72
C SER A 774 -3.52 -16.39 -25.65
N PRO A 775 -2.34 -17.00 -25.37
CA PRO A 775 -2.17 -17.93 -24.25
C PRO A 775 -2.16 -17.21 -22.89
N HIS A 776 -2.13 -15.88 -22.86
CA HIS A 776 -1.99 -15.08 -21.65
C HIS A 776 -3.32 -14.46 -21.22
N ALA A 777 -4.00 -15.13 -20.29
CA ALA A 777 -5.28 -14.68 -19.73
C ALA A 777 -5.28 -13.23 -19.18
N THR A 778 -4.14 -12.75 -18.67
CA THR A 778 -3.99 -11.35 -18.22
C THR A 778 -4.07 -10.34 -19.36
N LEU A 779 -3.54 -10.69 -20.54
CA LEU A 779 -3.62 -9.88 -21.75
C LEU A 779 -5.05 -9.87 -22.30
N GLN A 780 -5.69 -11.05 -22.41
CA GLN A 780 -7.11 -11.16 -22.80
C GLN A 780 -8.03 -10.37 -21.85
N THR A 781 -7.75 -10.39 -20.54
CA THR A 781 -8.48 -9.59 -19.54
C THR A 781 -8.37 -8.10 -19.85
N SER A 782 -7.15 -7.59 -20.10
CA SER A 782 -6.92 -6.18 -20.44
C SER A 782 -7.57 -5.79 -21.78
N ALA A 783 -7.58 -6.69 -22.76
CA ALA A 783 -8.26 -6.47 -24.05
C ALA A 783 -9.79 -6.43 -23.90
N CYS A 784 -10.39 -7.25 -23.04
CA CYS A 784 -11.81 -7.18 -22.69
C CYS A 784 -12.17 -5.88 -21.96
N ASP A 785 -11.36 -5.45 -20.97
CA ASP A 785 -11.58 -4.18 -20.28
C ASP A 785 -11.38 -2.99 -21.25
N ALA A 786 -10.45 -3.07 -22.22
CA ALA A 786 -10.30 -2.10 -23.31
C ALA A 786 -11.54 -2.02 -24.22
N LEU A 787 -12.13 -3.14 -24.65
CA LEU A 787 -13.42 -3.11 -25.38
C LEU A 787 -14.53 -2.45 -24.54
N SER A 788 -14.54 -2.67 -23.22
CA SER A 788 -15.49 -1.99 -22.31
C SER A 788 -15.29 -0.47 -22.20
N SER A 789 -14.23 0.08 -22.81
CA SER A 789 -13.92 1.51 -22.85
C SER A 789 -14.37 2.22 -24.13
N ILE A 790 -15.03 1.52 -25.07
CA ILE A 790 -15.61 2.14 -26.28
C ILE A 790 -16.77 3.09 -25.90
N LEU A 791 -16.78 4.29 -26.47
CA LEU A 791 -17.85 5.28 -26.34
C LEU A 791 -19.14 4.79 -27.04
N PRO A 792 -20.33 4.79 -26.40
CA PRO A 792 -21.55 4.22 -27.01
C PRO A 792 -21.94 4.84 -28.37
N GLU A 793 -21.76 6.16 -28.50
CA GLU A 793 -22.03 6.91 -29.73
C GLU A 793 -21.04 6.56 -30.85
N ALA A 794 -19.77 6.30 -30.49
CA ALA A 794 -18.78 5.81 -31.43
C ALA A 794 -19.05 4.35 -31.83
N PHE A 795 -19.41 3.49 -30.86
CA PHE A 795 -19.81 2.10 -31.15
C PHE A 795 -20.97 2.03 -32.14
N SER A 796 -22.00 2.85 -31.92
CA SER A 796 -23.17 2.97 -32.83
C SER A 796 -22.80 3.42 -34.25
N SER A 797 -21.62 4.00 -34.42
CA SER A 797 -21.10 4.55 -35.67
C SER A 797 -20.02 3.66 -36.33
N LEU A 798 -19.64 2.54 -35.71
CA LEU A 798 -18.76 1.52 -36.31
C LEU A 798 -19.50 0.75 -37.41
N GLN A 799 -18.74 0.09 -38.30
CA GLN A 799 -19.32 -0.79 -39.32
C GLN A 799 -20.03 -2.00 -38.66
N ASN A 800 -21.10 -2.51 -39.29
CA ASN A 800 -21.96 -3.54 -38.68
C ASN A 800 -21.20 -4.83 -38.34
N ASP A 801 -20.27 -5.24 -39.20
CA ASP A 801 -19.36 -6.36 -38.99
C ASP A 801 -18.43 -6.15 -37.78
N GLN A 802 -17.93 -4.92 -37.58
CA GLN A 802 -17.12 -4.54 -36.42
C GLN A 802 -17.94 -4.54 -35.10
N GLN A 803 -19.20 -4.08 -35.14
CA GLN A 803 -20.11 -4.17 -34.00
C GLN A 803 -20.41 -5.63 -33.63
N ILE A 804 -20.73 -6.47 -34.63
CA ILE A 804 -20.95 -7.92 -34.46
C ILE A 804 -19.71 -8.59 -33.90
N LEU A 805 -18.52 -8.31 -34.45
CA LEU A 805 -17.24 -8.85 -33.99
C LEU A 805 -17.03 -8.62 -32.49
N CYS A 806 -17.26 -7.39 -32.01
CA CYS A 806 -17.12 -7.07 -30.59
C CYS A 806 -18.07 -7.89 -29.72
N VAL A 807 -19.35 -7.98 -30.12
CA VAL A 807 -20.37 -8.76 -29.39
C VAL A 807 -20.04 -10.25 -29.38
N THR A 808 -19.71 -10.84 -30.54
CA THR A 808 -19.36 -12.26 -30.67
C THR A 808 -18.11 -12.62 -29.86
N LEU A 809 -17.07 -11.77 -29.86
CA LEU A 809 -15.87 -11.98 -29.06
C LEU A 809 -16.18 -11.99 -27.55
N LEU A 810 -16.95 -11.01 -27.07
CA LEU A 810 -17.30 -10.92 -25.65
C LEU A 810 -18.22 -12.06 -25.18
N LEU A 811 -19.19 -12.48 -26.01
CA LEU A 811 -20.04 -13.64 -25.74
C LEU A 811 -19.20 -14.94 -25.70
N GLY A 812 -18.31 -15.15 -26.67
CA GLY A 812 -17.40 -16.30 -26.68
C GLY A 812 -16.48 -16.35 -25.45
N LEU A 813 -15.88 -15.22 -25.07
CA LEU A 813 -14.97 -15.13 -23.92
C LEU A 813 -15.66 -15.27 -22.56
N ASN A 814 -16.97 -15.06 -22.48
CA ASN A 814 -17.76 -15.43 -21.29
C ASN A 814 -17.78 -16.96 -21.03
N HIS A 815 -17.48 -17.78 -22.04
CA HIS A 815 -17.32 -19.23 -21.89
C HIS A 815 -15.87 -19.68 -21.65
N SER A 816 -14.91 -18.76 -21.52
CA SER A 816 -13.51 -19.07 -21.20
C SER A 816 -13.38 -19.89 -19.92
N GLU A 817 -12.48 -20.88 -19.90
CA GLU A 817 -12.14 -21.61 -18.68
C GLU A 817 -11.41 -20.73 -17.66
N ASN A 818 -10.78 -19.63 -18.09
CA ASN A 818 -10.04 -18.76 -17.20
C ASN A 818 -10.97 -17.76 -16.46
N PRO A 819 -11.02 -17.78 -15.12
CA PRO A 819 -11.94 -16.91 -14.36
C PRO A 819 -11.62 -15.40 -14.44
N LEU A 820 -10.43 -14.99 -14.87
CA LEU A 820 -10.12 -13.56 -15.06
C LEU A 820 -10.73 -13.05 -16.37
N VAL A 821 -10.51 -13.79 -17.46
CA VAL A 821 -11.04 -13.49 -18.80
C VAL A 821 -12.56 -13.48 -18.78
N LYS A 822 -13.18 -14.53 -18.20
CA LYS A 822 -14.64 -14.60 -18.01
C LYS A 822 -15.18 -13.41 -17.20
N ALA A 823 -14.50 -13.02 -16.14
CA ALA A 823 -14.91 -11.90 -15.29
C ALA A 823 -14.82 -10.53 -15.99
N ALA A 824 -13.89 -10.35 -16.93
CA ALA A 824 -13.80 -9.16 -17.77
C ALA A 824 -14.84 -9.19 -18.91
N ALA A 825 -15.01 -10.33 -19.59
CA ALA A 825 -15.99 -10.51 -20.66
C ALA A 825 -17.44 -10.27 -20.18
N VAL A 826 -17.85 -10.91 -19.08
CA VAL A 826 -19.20 -10.70 -18.50
C VAL A 826 -19.42 -9.25 -18.04
N ARG A 827 -18.35 -8.56 -17.62
CA ARG A 827 -18.39 -7.14 -17.26
C ARG A 827 -18.56 -6.25 -18.50
N ALA A 828 -17.84 -6.53 -19.58
CA ALA A 828 -17.92 -5.76 -20.82
C ALA A 828 -19.32 -5.89 -21.46
N LEU A 829 -19.90 -7.10 -21.48
CA LEU A 829 -21.31 -7.32 -21.85
C LEU A 829 -22.27 -6.48 -20.97
N GLY A 830 -22.01 -6.41 -19.67
CA GLY A 830 -22.73 -5.55 -18.72
C GLY A 830 -22.51 -4.04 -18.88
N VAL A 831 -21.57 -3.61 -19.73
CA VAL A 831 -21.42 -2.22 -20.19
C VAL A 831 -22.18 -2.04 -21.51
N TYR A 832 -21.99 -2.95 -22.47
CA TYR A 832 -22.62 -2.91 -23.80
C TYR A 832 -24.15 -2.93 -23.73
N ILE A 833 -24.73 -3.59 -22.73
CA ILE A 833 -26.18 -3.58 -22.47
C ILE A 833 -26.75 -2.17 -22.20
N LEU A 834 -25.92 -1.19 -21.87
CA LEU A 834 -26.34 0.20 -21.67
C LEU A 834 -26.35 1.02 -22.98
N PHE A 835 -25.75 0.51 -24.06
CA PHE A 835 -25.65 1.22 -25.34
C PHE A 835 -27.02 1.28 -26.02
N SER A 836 -27.41 2.45 -26.54
CA SER A 836 -28.74 2.67 -27.13
C SER A 836 -29.02 1.77 -28.32
N CYS A 837 -28.04 1.55 -29.21
CA CYS A 837 -28.17 0.68 -30.38
C CYS A 837 -28.31 -0.81 -30.03
N LEU A 838 -27.67 -1.28 -28.95
CA LEU A 838 -27.69 -2.69 -28.55
C LEU A 838 -28.86 -3.02 -27.62
N ARG A 839 -29.22 -2.12 -26.71
CA ARG A 839 -30.28 -2.39 -25.72
C ARG A 839 -31.67 -2.52 -26.34
N GLN A 840 -31.87 -2.03 -27.55
CA GLN A 840 -33.12 -2.13 -28.30
C GLN A 840 -33.24 -3.48 -29.03
N ASP A 841 -32.13 -4.21 -29.22
CA ASP A 841 -32.13 -5.56 -29.79
C ASP A 841 -32.45 -6.59 -28.68
N VAL A 842 -33.68 -7.10 -28.69
CA VAL A 842 -34.16 -8.12 -27.75
C VAL A 842 -33.31 -9.40 -27.80
N MET A 843 -32.76 -9.76 -28.95
CA MET A 843 -31.89 -10.95 -29.10
C MET A 843 -30.56 -10.73 -28.38
N PHE A 844 -29.88 -9.60 -28.62
CA PHE A 844 -28.66 -9.25 -27.89
C PHE A 844 -28.88 -9.16 -26.37
N VAL A 845 -30.00 -8.57 -25.94
CA VAL A 845 -30.38 -8.51 -24.52
C VAL A 845 -30.57 -9.92 -23.94
N ALA A 846 -31.21 -10.83 -24.69
CA ALA A 846 -31.43 -12.21 -24.28
C ALA A 846 -30.14 -13.06 -24.23
N ASP A 847 -29.26 -12.94 -25.21
CA ASP A 847 -27.97 -13.63 -25.24
C ASP A 847 -27.06 -13.14 -24.11
N THR A 848 -27.00 -11.82 -23.91
CA THR A 848 -26.30 -11.19 -22.78
C THR A 848 -26.84 -11.67 -21.44
N ALA A 849 -28.17 -11.79 -21.30
CA ALA A 849 -28.78 -12.35 -20.10
C ALA A 849 -28.36 -13.80 -19.86
N ASN A 850 -28.43 -14.68 -20.86
CA ASN A 850 -28.00 -16.07 -20.73
C ASN A 850 -26.50 -16.19 -20.37
N ALA A 851 -25.64 -15.38 -20.98
CA ALA A 851 -24.21 -15.30 -20.68
C ALA A 851 -23.96 -14.89 -19.21
N ILE A 852 -24.65 -13.84 -18.73
CA ILE A 852 -24.59 -13.37 -17.35
C ILE A 852 -25.09 -14.43 -16.36
N LEU A 853 -26.20 -15.10 -16.66
CA LEU A 853 -26.79 -16.13 -15.81
C LEU A 853 -25.86 -17.35 -15.67
N SER A 854 -25.19 -17.75 -16.75
CA SER A 854 -24.15 -18.80 -16.69
C SER A 854 -23.01 -18.40 -15.73
N SER A 855 -22.50 -17.16 -15.87
CA SER A 855 -21.42 -16.63 -15.04
C SER A 855 -21.82 -16.35 -13.58
N LEU A 856 -23.11 -16.23 -13.26
CA LEU A 856 -23.60 -16.15 -11.88
C LEU A 856 -23.46 -17.45 -11.08
N HIS A 857 -23.35 -18.60 -11.76
CA HIS A 857 -23.14 -19.91 -11.12
C HIS A 857 -21.67 -20.37 -11.15
N ASP A 858 -20.74 -19.49 -11.54
CA ASP A 858 -19.31 -19.82 -11.64
C ASP A 858 -18.66 -20.06 -10.26
N LYS A 859 -17.67 -20.96 -10.20
CA LYS A 859 -16.93 -21.30 -8.98
C LYS A 859 -16.20 -20.08 -8.40
N SER A 860 -15.73 -19.16 -9.24
CA SER A 860 -14.98 -17.97 -8.84
C SER A 860 -15.87 -16.87 -8.27
N PRO A 861 -15.64 -16.42 -7.02
CA PRO A 861 -16.42 -15.31 -6.44
C PRO A 861 -16.15 -13.97 -7.16
N ASN A 862 -15.06 -13.83 -7.91
CA ASN A 862 -14.82 -12.64 -8.73
C ASN A 862 -15.72 -12.63 -9.99
N VAL A 863 -15.86 -13.77 -10.67
CA VAL A 863 -16.78 -13.90 -11.81
C VAL A 863 -18.21 -13.60 -11.36
N ARG A 864 -18.69 -14.26 -10.30
CA ARG A 864 -20.05 -14.01 -9.78
C ARG A 864 -20.29 -12.56 -9.38
N ALA A 865 -19.28 -11.88 -8.81
CA ALA A 865 -19.39 -10.46 -8.46
C ALA A 865 -19.49 -9.53 -9.68
N LYS A 866 -18.80 -9.85 -10.78
CA LYS A 866 -18.92 -9.12 -12.05
C LYS A 866 -20.24 -9.44 -12.75
N ALA A 867 -20.62 -10.72 -12.82
CA ALA A 867 -21.89 -11.17 -13.37
C ALA A 867 -23.10 -10.56 -12.65
N ALA A 868 -23.09 -10.50 -11.31
CA ALA A 868 -24.16 -9.84 -10.55
C ALA A 868 -24.24 -8.33 -10.82
N TRP A 869 -23.10 -7.65 -11.01
CA TRP A 869 -23.08 -6.24 -11.41
C TRP A 869 -23.69 -6.05 -12.80
N SER A 870 -23.30 -6.89 -13.77
CA SER A 870 -23.86 -6.89 -15.13
C SER A 870 -25.35 -7.23 -15.15
N LEU A 871 -25.81 -8.19 -14.34
CA LEU A 871 -27.24 -8.51 -14.17
C LEU A 871 -28.01 -7.29 -13.68
N GLY A 872 -27.46 -6.56 -12.71
CA GLY A 872 -28.07 -5.31 -12.25
C GLY A 872 -28.26 -4.32 -13.40
N ASN A 873 -27.21 -4.06 -14.18
CA ASN A 873 -27.26 -3.15 -15.33
C ASN A 873 -28.27 -3.60 -16.41
N LEU A 874 -28.29 -4.90 -16.72
CA LEU A 874 -29.28 -5.53 -17.61
C LEU A 874 -30.70 -5.24 -17.09
N THR A 875 -30.96 -5.40 -15.79
CA THR A 875 -32.31 -5.15 -15.25
C THR A 875 -32.67 -3.66 -15.13
N ASP A 876 -31.71 -2.75 -14.94
CA ASP A 876 -31.99 -1.31 -15.10
C ASP A 876 -32.38 -1.01 -16.55
N THR A 877 -31.71 -1.65 -17.50
CA THR A 877 -31.96 -1.51 -18.94
C THR A 877 -33.36 -1.99 -19.31
N LEU A 878 -33.82 -3.12 -18.75
CA LEU A 878 -35.21 -3.58 -18.94
C LEU A 878 -36.23 -2.54 -18.46
N ILE A 879 -36.00 -1.89 -17.31
CA ILE A 879 -36.89 -0.83 -16.81
C ILE A 879 -36.83 0.43 -17.69
N ILE A 880 -35.64 0.86 -18.11
CA ILE A 880 -35.50 2.01 -19.03
C ILE A 880 -36.24 1.73 -20.34
N ASN A 881 -36.08 0.54 -20.92
CA ASN A 881 -36.78 0.17 -22.16
C ASN A 881 -38.30 0.06 -21.96
N MET A 882 -38.78 -0.47 -20.83
CA MET A 882 -40.21 -0.48 -20.48
C MET A 882 -40.77 0.95 -20.40
N GLU A 883 -40.01 1.89 -19.81
CA GLU A 883 -40.40 3.30 -19.70
C GLU A 883 -40.32 4.06 -21.03
N THR A 884 -39.37 3.75 -21.93
CA THR A 884 -39.16 4.49 -23.19
C THR A 884 -39.79 3.87 -24.44
N MET A 885 -39.86 2.53 -24.52
CA MET A 885 -40.39 1.79 -25.67
C MET A 885 -41.84 1.31 -25.44
N GLY A 886 -42.30 1.30 -24.19
CA GLY A 886 -43.65 0.89 -23.81
C GLY A 886 -43.83 -0.62 -23.67
N GLN A 887 -45.09 -1.07 -23.72
CA GLN A 887 -45.47 -2.47 -23.43
C GLN A 887 -44.97 -3.48 -24.47
N THR A 888 -44.75 -3.07 -25.72
CA THR A 888 -44.30 -3.96 -26.81
C THR A 888 -42.97 -4.64 -26.49
N PHE A 889 -41.97 -3.90 -26.01
CA PHE A 889 -40.69 -4.48 -25.57
C PHE A 889 -40.85 -5.47 -24.41
N GLN A 890 -41.83 -5.24 -23.53
CA GLN A 890 -42.11 -6.10 -22.38
C GLN A 890 -42.77 -7.42 -22.81
N GLU A 891 -43.60 -7.38 -23.87
CA GLU A 891 -44.27 -8.55 -24.46
C GLU A 891 -43.35 -9.39 -25.38
N GLU A 892 -42.35 -8.75 -26.01
CA GLU A 892 -41.33 -9.45 -26.81
C GLU A 892 -40.27 -10.19 -25.96
N PHE A 893 -40.14 -9.86 -24.68
CA PHE A 893 -39.14 -10.45 -23.80
C PHE A 893 -39.58 -11.82 -23.23
N SER A 894 -38.71 -12.83 -23.35
CA SER A 894 -39.08 -14.22 -23.01
C SER A 894 -39.39 -14.46 -21.52
N ASP A 895 -40.62 -14.88 -21.21
CA ASP A 895 -41.07 -15.37 -19.88
C ASP A 895 -40.07 -16.35 -19.25
N LEU A 896 -39.57 -17.32 -20.03
CA LEU A 896 -38.68 -18.36 -19.52
C LEU A 896 -37.33 -17.78 -19.08
N LEU A 897 -36.83 -16.78 -19.81
CA LEU A 897 -35.62 -16.06 -19.45
C LEU A 897 -35.86 -15.17 -18.23
N LEU A 898 -36.99 -14.46 -18.18
CA LEU A 898 -37.39 -13.62 -17.05
C LEU A 898 -37.52 -14.43 -15.75
N LEU A 899 -38.10 -15.64 -15.81
CA LEU A 899 -38.17 -16.57 -14.69
C LEU A 899 -36.78 -17.07 -14.24
N LYS A 900 -35.89 -17.38 -15.19
CA LYS A 900 -34.50 -17.77 -14.89
C LYS A 900 -33.72 -16.62 -14.23
N MET A 901 -33.93 -15.39 -14.70
CA MET A 901 -33.33 -14.18 -14.11
C MET A 901 -33.78 -13.98 -12.67
N LEU A 902 -35.09 -14.07 -12.40
CA LEU A 902 -35.65 -13.98 -11.05
C LEU A 902 -35.05 -15.03 -10.10
N ARG A 903 -35.05 -16.32 -10.51
CA ARG A 903 -34.49 -17.43 -9.71
C ARG A 903 -32.99 -17.30 -9.46
N SER A 904 -32.20 -16.95 -10.49
CA SER A 904 -30.74 -16.80 -10.34
C SER A 904 -30.36 -15.57 -9.52
N ALA A 905 -31.12 -14.48 -9.61
CA ALA A 905 -30.95 -13.31 -8.74
C ALA A 905 -31.28 -13.64 -7.27
N THR A 906 -32.30 -14.46 -7.03
CA THR A 906 -32.66 -14.91 -5.67
C THR A 906 -31.59 -15.79 -5.07
N GLU A 907 -30.99 -16.71 -5.82
CA GLU A 907 -29.85 -17.49 -5.35
C GLU A 907 -28.62 -16.61 -5.12
N ALA A 908 -28.28 -15.72 -6.06
CA ALA A 908 -27.16 -14.78 -5.91
C ALA A 908 -27.33 -13.79 -4.74
N SER A 909 -28.56 -13.57 -4.24
CA SER A 909 -28.83 -12.78 -3.03
C SER A 909 -28.42 -13.47 -1.72
N LYS A 910 -28.09 -14.77 -1.76
CA LYS A 910 -27.60 -15.57 -0.62
C LYS A 910 -26.07 -15.58 -0.51
N ASP A 911 -25.35 -15.13 -1.54
CA ASP A 911 -23.88 -15.03 -1.57
C ASP A 911 -23.36 -13.79 -0.80
N ARG A 912 -22.04 -13.58 -0.80
CA ARG A 912 -21.34 -12.47 -0.14
C ARG A 912 -21.77 -11.10 -0.67
N ASP A 913 -21.67 -10.07 0.18
CA ASP A 913 -22.11 -8.68 -0.04
C ASP A 913 -21.78 -8.06 -1.40
N LYS A 914 -20.64 -8.37 -2.02
CA LYS A 914 -20.30 -7.89 -3.37
C LYS A 914 -21.27 -8.40 -4.45
N VAL A 915 -21.64 -9.68 -4.38
CA VAL A 915 -22.62 -10.34 -5.25
C VAL A 915 -24.02 -9.90 -4.83
N LYS A 916 -24.35 -10.13 -3.55
CA LYS A 916 -25.66 -9.85 -2.95
C LYS A 916 -26.14 -8.43 -3.18
N SER A 917 -25.27 -7.42 -3.05
CA SER A 917 -25.67 -6.01 -3.27
C SER A 917 -26.22 -5.77 -4.67
N ASN A 918 -25.69 -6.39 -5.72
CA ASN A 918 -26.22 -6.20 -7.08
C ASN A 918 -27.38 -7.18 -7.38
N ALA A 919 -27.35 -8.39 -6.79
CA ALA A 919 -28.43 -9.36 -6.92
C ALA A 919 -29.77 -8.82 -6.37
N VAL A 920 -29.78 -8.19 -5.18
CA VAL A 920 -31.02 -7.60 -4.64
C VAL A 920 -31.54 -6.42 -5.47
N ARG A 921 -30.65 -5.65 -6.11
CA ARG A 921 -31.02 -4.59 -7.06
C ARG A 921 -31.72 -5.19 -8.29
N ALA A 922 -31.16 -6.27 -8.83
CA ALA A 922 -31.76 -7.01 -9.94
C ALA A 922 -33.13 -7.59 -9.58
N LEU A 923 -33.33 -8.12 -8.37
CA LEU A 923 -34.63 -8.62 -7.90
C LEU A 923 -35.71 -7.53 -7.92
N GLY A 924 -35.42 -6.34 -7.37
CA GLY A 924 -36.39 -5.25 -7.35
C GLY A 924 -36.80 -4.79 -8.74
N ASN A 925 -35.85 -4.75 -9.68
CA ASN A 925 -36.11 -4.39 -11.07
C ASN A 925 -36.89 -5.50 -11.82
N VAL A 926 -36.52 -6.78 -11.69
CA VAL A 926 -37.25 -7.88 -12.35
C VAL A 926 -38.69 -7.96 -11.82
N LEU A 927 -38.90 -7.85 -10.50
CA LEU A 927 -40.23 -7.80 -9.89
C LEU A 927 -41.05 -6.58 -10.35
N HIS A 928 -40.40 -5.44 -10.62
CA HIS A 928 -41.06 -4.28 -11.22
C HIS A 928 -41.50 -4.54 -12.68
N PHE A 929 -40.71 -5.30 -13.44
CA PHE A 929 -40.94 -5.64 -14.85
C PHE A 929 -41.97 -6.78 -15.06
N LEU A 930 -42.55 -7.39 -14.02
CA LEU A 930 -43.55 -8.45 -14.19
C LEU A 930 -44.93 -7.91 -14.60
N GLN A 931 -45.59 -8.59 -15.54
CA GLN A 931 -46.95 -8.27 -16.01
C GLN A 931 -48.03 -9.13 -15.32
N PRO A 932 -49.34 -8.78 -15.40
CA PRO A 932 -50.41 -9.52 -14.72
C PRO A 932 -50.49 -11.02 -15.04
N HIS A 933 -50.20 -11.44 -16.28
CA HIS A 933 -50.20 -12.86 -16.66
C HIS A 933 -49.03 -13.63 -16.01
N HIS A 934 -47.90 -12.97 -15.76
CA HIS A 934 -46.78 -13.53 -14.99
C HIS A 934 -47.21 -13.78 -13.53
N VAL A 935 -47.93 -12.83 -12.92
CA VAL A 935 -48.43 -12.95 -11.53
C VAL A 935 -49.50 -14.06 -11.40
N ALA A 936 -50.30 -14.27 -12.46
CA ALA A 936 -51.24 -15.38 -12.54
C ALA A 936 -50.57 -16.76 -12.67
N ASN A 937 -49.38 -16.85 -13.27
CA ASN A 937 -48.67 -18.10 -13.54
C ASN A 937 -48.08 -18.73 -12.25
N PRO A 938 -48.45 -19.97 -11.88
CA PRO A 938 -47.96 -20.62 -10.67
C PRO A 938 -46.42 -20.72 -10.55
N ARG A 939 -45.72 -20.91 -11.68
CA ARG A 939 -44.24 -21.03 -11.69
C ARG A 939 -43.53 -19.73 -11.32
N PHE A 940 -44.14 -18.60 -11.67
CA PHE A 940 -43.69 -17.27 -11.29
C PHE A 940 -44.07 -16.95 -9.85
N ARG A 941 -45.27 -17.34 -9.39
CA ARG A 941 -45.73 -17.09 -8.02
C ARG A 941 -44.75 -17.60 -6.96
N GLU A 942 -44.36 -18.86 -7.05
CA GLU A 942 -43.34 -19.48 -6.19
C GLU A 942 -42.03 -18.66 -6.19
N ALA A 943 -41.50 -18.36 -7.38
CA ALA A 943 -40.26 -17.61 -7.53
C ALA A 943 -40.36 -16.16 -7.02
N MET A 944 -41.52 -15.50 -7.17
CA MET A 944 -41.78 -14.16 -6.64
C MET A 944 -41.78 -14.15 -5.12
N GLU A 945 -42.47 -15.11 -4.48
CA GLU A 945 -42.56 -15.19 -3.02
C GLU A 945 -41.17 -15.40 -2.38
N GLU A 946 -40.36 -16.30 -2.92
CA GLU A 946 -38.95 -16.46 -2.50
C GLU A 946 -38.13 -15.17 -2.68
N SER A 947 -38.29 -14.49 -3.82
CA SER A 947 -37.57 -13.26 -4.16
C SER A 947 -37.93 -12.10 -3.23
N LEU A 948 -39.22 -11.95 -2.92
CA LEU A 948 -39.72 -10.96 -1.98
C LEU A 948 -39.21 -11.23 -0.57
N GLN A 949 -39.23 -12.49 -0.12
CA GLN A 949 -38.70 -12.85 1.20
C GLN A 949 -37.18 -12.62 1.32
N ALA A 950 -36.43 -12.86 0.23
CA ALA A 950 -35.00 -12.54 0.15
C ALA A 950 -34.72 -11.02 0.24
N LEU A 951 -35.56 -10.18 -0.38
CA LEU A 951 -35.47 -8.72 -0.26
C LEU A 951 -35.80 -8.24 1.16
N ILE A 952 -36.94 -8.67 1.71
CA ILE A 952 -37.44 -8.25 3.04
C ILE A 952 -36.44 -8.63 4.13
N SER A 953 -35.96 -9.87 4.14
CA SER A 953 -34.94 -10.33 5.08
C SER A 953 -33.64 -9.55 4.94
N THR A 954 -33.23 -9.18 3.73
CA THR A 954 -32.01 -8.40 3.50
C THR A 954 -32.10 -6.98 4.04
N VAL A 955 -33.26 -6.32 3.96
CA VAL A 955 -33.48 -4.98 4.56
C VAL A 955 -33.27 -5.00 6.08
N GLY A 956 -33.79 -6.03 6.76
CA GLY A 956 -33.65 -6.23 8.20
C GLY A 956 -32.27 -6.73 8.66
N SER A 957 -31.48 -7.34 7.78
CA SER A 957 -30.23 -8.04 8.12
C SER A 957 -29.06 -7.13 8.57
N GLU A 958 -28.02 -7.76 9.12
CA GLU A 958 -26.72 -7.14 9.44
C GLU A 958 -25.77 -6.99 8.24
N ALA A 959 -26.25 -7.18 7.00
CA ALA A 959 -25.45 -6.98 5.80
C ALA A 959 -24.92 -5.53 5.69
N THR A 960 -23.85 -5.33 4.91
CA THR A 960 -23.24 -4.00 4.74
C THR A 960 -24.25 -2.96 4.27
N MET A 961 -24.03 -1.70 4.66
CA MET A 961 -24.96 -0.60 4.37
C MET A 961 -25.26 -0.46 2.86
N LYS A 962 -24.32 -0.82 1.97
CA LYS A 962 -24.58 -0.86 0.52
C LYS A 962 -25.63 -1.92 0.14
N VAL A 963 -25.55 -3.13 0.70
CA VAL A 963 -26.54 -4.20 0.47
C VAL A 963 -27.92 -3.74 0.95
N ARG A 964 -28.00 -3.19 2.17
CA ARG A 964 -29.26 -2.71 2.75
C ARG A 964 -29.86 -1.53 1.98
N TRP A 965 -29.03 -0.58 1.53
CA TRP A 965 -29.43 0.52 0.66
C TRP A 965 -30.03 0.01 -0.66
N ASN A 966 -29.37 -0.95 -1.32
CA ASN A 966 -29.86 -1.56 -2.56
C ASN A 966 -31.16 -2.36 -2.32
N ALA A 967 -31.32 -3.02 -1.17
CA ALA A 967 -32.54 -3.76 -0.83
C ALA A 967 -33.74 -2.82 -0.54
N CYS A 968 -33.52 -1.69 0.15
CA CYS A 968 -34.56 -0.66 0.33
C CYS A 968 -34.96 -0.04 -1.03
N TYR A 969 -33.99 0.27 -1.89
CA TYR A 969 -34.25 0.73 -3.26
C TYR A 969 -35.03 -0.31 -4.07
N ALA A 970 -34.66 -1.60 -3.98
CA ALA A 970 -35.33 -2.70 -4.66
C ALA A 970 -36.80 -2.85 -4.24
N LEU A 971 -37.12 -2.84 -2.94
CA LEU A 971 -38.52 -2.83 -2.47
C LEU A 971 -39.29 -1.60 -2.98
N GLY A 972 -38.62 -0.45 -3.09
CA GLY A 972 -39.21 0.73 -3.72
C GLY A 972 -39.62 0.48 -5.18
N ASN A 973 -38.78 -0.19 -5.98
CA ASN A 973 -39.16 -0.56 -7.35
C ASN A 973 -40.25 -1.65 -7.39
N VAL A 974 -40.27 -2.61 -6.48
CA VAL A 974 -41.39 -3.58 -6.33
C VAL A 974 -42.72 -2.83 -6.15
N PHE A 975 -42.76 -1.80 -5.30
CA PHE A 975 -43.97 -1.03 -5.02
C PHE A 975 -44.47 -0.17 -6.19
N LYS A 976 -43.71 -0.04 -7.28
CA LYS A 976 -44.17 0.64 -8.51
C LYS A 976 -45.01 -0.28 -9.40
N ASN A 977 -44.98 -1.60 -9.21
CA ASN A 977 -45.67 -2.54 -10.10
C ASN A 977 -47.18 -2.65 -9.75
N PRO A 978 -48.10 -2.20 -10.64
CA PRO A 978 -49.54 -2.31 -10.39
C PRO A 978 -50.08 -3.74 -10.51
N ALA A 979 -49.32 -4.68 -11.07
CA ALA A 979 -49.71 -6.09 -11.16
C ALA A 979 -49.53 -6.86 -9.84
N LEU A 980 -48.81 -6.29 -8.86
CA LEU A 980 -48.60 -6.92 -7.56
C LEU A 980 -49.71 -6.56 -6.56
N PRO A 981 -50.21 -7.51 -5.75
CA PRO A 981 -51.29 -7.29 -4.77
C PRO A 981 -50.82 -6.54 -3.52
N LEU A 982 -50.38 -5.29 -3.71
CA LEU A 982 -49.94 -4.39 -2.63
C LEU A 982 -51.09 -4.11 -1.65
N GLY A 983 -50.82 -4.26 -0.36
CA GLY A 983 -51.81 -4.05 0.72
C GLY A 983 -52.70 -5.25 1.02
N GLU A 984 -52.78 -6.22 0.10
CA GLU A 984 -53.59 -7.45 0.27
C GLU A 984 -52.73 -8.66 0.64
N ALA A 985 -51.55 -8.83 0.03
CA ALA A 985 -50.74 -10.02 0.22
C ALA A 985 -49.90 -10.00 1.53
N PRO A 986 -49.73 -11.13 2.25
CA PRO A 986 -49.07 -11.15 3.56
C PRO A 986 -47.64 -10.61 3.61
N TRP A 987 -46.90 -10.69 2.49
CA TRP A 987 -45.53 -10.17 2.40
C TRP A 987 -45.47 -8.64 2.43
N THR A 988 -46.55 -7.93 2.09
CA THR A 988 -46.55 -6.46 2.03
C THR A 988 -46.42 -5.86 3.43
N THR A 989 -47.15 -6.44 4.40
CA THR A 989 -47.04 -6.13 5.83
C THR A 989 -45.61 -6.34 6.34
N GLN A 990 -44.97 -7.44 5.95
CA GLN A 990 -43.57 -7.73 6.32
C GLN A 990 -42.60 -6.71 5.71
N ALA A 991 -42.79 -6.33 4.44
CA ALA A 991 -41.98 -5.32 3.76
C ALA A 991 -42.11 -3.94 4.41
N TYR A 992 -43.35 -3.48 4.69
CA TYR A 992 -43.60 -2.21 5.38
C TYR A 992 -43.01 -2.20 6.80
N SER A 993 -43.13 -3.30 7.55
CA SER A 993 -42.53 -3.45 8.88
C SER A 993 -41.00 -3.37 8.84
N ALA A 994 -40.34 -4.07 7.89
CA ALA A 994 -38.90 -4.03 7.71
C ALA A 994 -38.39 -2.62 7.37
N LEU A 995 -39.02 -1.94 6.40
CA LEU A 995 -38.68 -0.56 6.02
C LEU A 995 -38.94 0.43 7.17
N SER A 996 -40.04 0.26 7.91
CA SER A 996 -40.37 1.06 9.09
C SER A 996 -39.36 0.88 10.23
N SER A 997 -38.83 -0.33 10.42
CA SER A 997 -37.75 -0.59 11.37
C SER A 997 -36.45 0.12 10.98
N VAL A 998 -36.06 0.00 9.70
CA VAL A 998 -34.82 0.59 9.16
C VAL A 998 -34.83 2.11 9.19
N VAL A 999 -35.92 2.77 8.79
CA VAL A 999 -36.00 4.25 8.79
C VAL A 999 -35.90 4.84 10.19
N LYS A 1000 -36.38 4.12 11.22
CA LYS A 1000 -36.30 4.50 12.64
C LYS A 1000 -34.92 4.33 13.27
N SER A 1001 -34.15 3.31 12.87
CA SER A 1001 -33.05 2.77 13.70
C SER A 1001 -31.71 2.54 13.02
N CYS A 1002 -31.63 2.56 11.69
CA CYS A 1002 -30.37 2.29 10.99
C CYS A 1002 -29.35 3.42 11.21
N LYS A 1003 -28.12 3.10 11.64
CA LYS A 1003 -27.06 4.10 11.86
C LYS A 1003 -26.66 4.89 10.59
N ASN A 1004 -26.91 4.36 9.40
CA ASN A 1004 -26.54 5.02 8.15
C ASN A 1004 -27.70 5.81 7.54
N PHE A 1005 -27.52 7.11 7.36
CA PHE A 1005 -28.58 8.03 6.92
C PHE A 1005 -28.97 7.80 5.46
N LYS A 1006 -28.05 7.33 4.58
CA LYS A 1006 -28.42 6.98 3.20
C LYS A 1006 -29.39 5.79 3.13
N VAL A 1007 -29.21 4.79 4.00
CA VAL A 1007 -30.13 3.65 4.11
C VAL A 1007 -31.50 4.13 4.60
N ARG A 1008 -31.53 5.00 5.63
CA ARG A 1008 -32.79 5.62 6.12
C ARG A 1008 -33.50 6.41 5.02
N ILE A 1009 -32.78 7.22 4.24
CA ILE A 1009 -33.32 7.99 3.09
C ILE A 1009 -34.00 7.04 2.10
N LYS A 1010 -33.33 5.97 1.64
CA LYS A 1010 -33.96 5.03 0.69
C LYS A 1010 -35.11 4.23 1.28
N SER A 1011 -35.10 3.98 2.60
CA SER A 1011 -36.23 3.36 3.29
C SER A 1011 -37.45 4.31 3.33
N ALA A 1012 -37.25 5.59 3.68
CA ALA A 1012 -38.30 6.61 3.65
C ALA A 1012 -38.87 6.82 2.24
N MET A 1013 -37.99 6.87 1.23
CA MET A 1013 -38.37 6.99 -0.18
C MET A 1013 -39.21 5.79 -0.65
N ALA A 1014 -38.87 4.56 -0.24
CA ALA A 1014 -39.65 3.37 -0.57
C ALA A 1014 -41.05 3.41 0.08
N LEU A 1015 -41.15 3.87 1.33
CA LEU A 1015 -42.42 4.03 2.03
C LEU A 1015 -43.36 5.09 1.41
N SER A 1016 -42.88 5.93 0.49
CA SER A 1016 -43.67 6.97 -0.19
C SER A 1016 -43.84 6.74 -1.70
N ILE A 1017 -43.73 5.49 -2.17
CA ILE A 1017 -43.94 5.13 -3.58
C ILE A 1017 -45.39 4.73 -3.91
N PRO A 1018 -46.10 3.91 -3.11
CA PRO A 1018 -47.47 3.52 -3.45
C PRO A 1018 -48.39 4.74 -3.55
N SER A 1019 -49.00 4.91 -4.73
CA SER A 1019 -49.80 6.09 -5.11
C SER A 1019 -51.28 5.99 -4.72
N ARG A 1020 -51.70 4.88 -4.12
CA ARG A 1020 -53.08 4.62 -3.69
C ARG A 1020 -53.11 4.18 -2.24
N ARG A 1021 -54.14 4.61 -1.51
CA ARG A 1021 -54.33 4.26 -0.09
C ARG A 1021 -54.46 2.76 0.13
N GLU A 1022 -55.15 2.05 -0.76
CA GLU A 1022 -55.37 0.60 -0.65
C GLU A 1022 -54.04 -0.18 -0.56
N CYS A 1023 -53.01 0.26 -1.30
CA CYS A 1023 -51.72 -0.41 -1.39
C CYS A 1023 -50.92 -0.47 -0.07
N TYR A 1024 -51.33 0.30 0.95
CA TYR A 1024 -50.75 0.26 2.30
C TYR A 1024 -51.45 -0.73 3.25
N GLY A 1025 -52.55 -1.37 2.81
CA GLY A 1025 -53.30 -2.34 3.61
C GLY A 1025 -54.15 -1.67 4.71
N SER A 1026 -54.20 -2.30 5.89
CA SER A 1026 -55.07 -1.86 7.00
C SER A 1026 -54.73 -0.45 7.52
N THR A 1027 -55.70 0.20 8.16
CA THR A 1027 -55.49 1.47 8.89
C THR A 1027 -54.43 1.34 9.99
N GLU A 1028 -54.31 0.18 10.63
CA GLU A 1028 -53.22 -0.08 11.58
C GLU A 1028 -51.85 -0.04 10.89
N GLN A 1029 -51.68 -0.76 9.77
CA GLN A 1029 -50.42 -0.78 9.03
C GLN A 1029 -50.05 0.63 8.52
N PHE A 1030 -51.02 1.39 8.02
CA PHE A 1030 -50.84 2.78 7.60
C PHE A 1030 -50.38 3.68 8.77
N GLY A 1031 -51.04 3.57 9.93
CA GLY A 1031 -50.67 4.30 11.15
C GLY A 1031 -49.29 3.92 11.70
N GLN A 1032 -48.88 2.64 11.59
CA GLN A 1032 -47.54 2.18 11.97
C GLN A 1032 -46.45 2.82 11.09
N ILE A 1033 -46.67 2.93 9.78
CA ILE A 1033 -45.74 3.58 8.83
C ILE A 1033 -45.62 5.07 9.15
N TRP A 1034 -46.75 5.76 9.35
CA TRP A 1034 -46.78 7.16 9.78
C TRP A 1034 -45.97 7.39 11.07
N SER A 1035 -46.26 6.61 12.12
CA SER A 1035 -45.56 6.68 13.40
C SER A 1035 -44.06 6.42 13.26
N ALA A 1036 -43.66 5.47 12.39
CA ALA A 1036 -42.26 5.20 12.10
C ALA A 1036 -41.54 6.38 11.43
N LEU A 1037 -42.17 7.05 10.47
CA LEU A 1037 -41.64 8.25 9.83
C LEU A 1037 -41.53 9.43 10.81
N VAL A 1038 -42.55 9.66 11.65
CA VAL A 1038 -42.50 10.72 12.68
C VAL A 1038 -41.38 10.47 13.68
N VAL A 1039 -41.20 9.23 14.17
CA VAL A 1039 -40.08 8.88 15.06
C VAL A 1039 -38.74 9.03 14.34
N ALA A 1040 -38.64 8.67 13.06
CA ALA A 1040 -37.43 8.86 12.28
C ALA A 1040 -37.08 10.34 12.09
N LEU A 1041 -38.07 11.22 11.93
CA LEU A 1041 -37.90 12.66 11.83
C LEU A 1041 -37.36 13.26 13.13
N GLN A 1042 -37.89 12.83 14.28
CA GLN A 1042 -37.38 13.24 15.60
C GLN A 1042 -35.92 12.81 15.78
N LYS A 1043 -35.56 11.59 15.36
CA LYS A 1043 -34.21 11.03 15.42
C LYS A 1043 -33.35 11.35 14.18
N SER A 1044 -33.61 12.45 13.48
CA SER A 1044 -32.89 12.77 12.24
C SER A 1044 -31.54 13.46 12.48
N GLU A 1045 -31.32 13.95 13.70
CA GLU A 1045 -30.10 14.63 14.14
C GLU A 1045 -29.27 13.75 15.11
N ASP A 1046 -29.84 12.64 15.59
CA ASP A 1046 -29.18 11.62 16.42
C ASP A 1046 -28.12 10.83 15.59
N THR A 1047 -26.85 11.23 15.63
CA THR A 1047 -25.74 10.45 15.08
C THR A 1047 -24.46 10.56 15.92
N GLU A 1048 -23.79 9.42 16.11
CA GLU A 1048 -22.44 9.32 16.70
C GLU A 1048 -21.34 9.58 15.64
N ASP A 1049 -21.65 9.40 14.35
CA ASP A 1049 -20.71 9.66 13.24
C ASP A 1049 -20.95 11.05 12.66
N PHE A 1050 -20.01 11.97 12.92
CA PHE A 1050 -19.99 13.33 12.38
C PHE A 1050 -20.04 13.37 10.84
N LEU A 1051 -19.51 12.35 10.16
CA LEU A 1051 -19.48 12.29 8.70
C LEU A 1051 -20.82 11.83 8.08
N GLU A 1052 -21.74 11.31 8.88
CA GLU A 1052 -23.13 11.08 8.45
C GLU A 1052 -24.01 12.33 8.63
N PHE A 1053 -23.62 13.28 9.49
CA PHE A 1053 -24.40 14.50 9.77
C PHE A 1053 -24.68 15.32 8.50
N LYS A 1054 -23.79 15.28 7.49
CA LYS A 1054 -23.99 15.95 6.20
C LYS A 1054 -25.19 15.44 5.39
N TYR A 1055 -25.75 14.27 5.73
CA TYR A 1055 -26.97 13.73 5.10
C TYR A 1055 -28.24 13.98 5.94
N SER A 1056 -28.13 14.64 7.10
CA SER A 1056 -29.28 14.92 7.99
C SER A 1056 -30.34 15.78 7.31
N ALA A 1057 -29.95 16.80 6.54
CA ALA A 1057 -30.85 17.64 5.76
C ALA A 1057 -31.62 16.82 4.72
N SER A 1058 -30.93 16.01 3.90
CA SER A 1058 -31.55 15.15 2.89
C SER A 1058 -32.49 14.10 3.52
N LEU A 1059 -32.15 13.57 4.69
CA LEU A 1059 -33.01 12.65 5.45
C LEU A 1059 -34.29 13.33 5.93
N ARG A 1060 -34.18 14.53 6.53
CA ARG A 1060 -35.34 15.32 6.98
C ARG A 1060 -36.25 15.68 5.80
N ALA A 1061 -35.68 16.11 4.68
CA ALA A 1061 -36.42 16.40 3.46
C ALA A 1061 -37.20 15.18 2.92
N GLN A 1062 -36.54 14.03 2.80
CA GLN A 1062 -37.18 12.80 2.30
C GLN A 1062 -38.30 12.31 3.23
N ILE A 1063 -38.13 12.43 4.55
CA ILE A 1063 -39.17 12.08 5.52
C ILE A 1063 -40.34 13.07 5.46
N CYS A 1064 -40.09 14.37 5.32
CA CYS A 1064 -41.14 15.38 5.14
C CYS A 1064 -41.96 15.11 3.88
N GLN A 1065 -41.30 14.79 2.76
CA GLN A 1065 -41.97 14.37 1.52
C GLN A 1065 -42.84 13.11 1.74
N ALA A 1066 -42.32 12.10 2.45
CA ALA A 1066 -43.06 10.88 2.75
C ALA A 1066 -44.28 11.11 3.66
N LEU A 1067 -44.18 12.01 4.64
CA LEU A 1067 -45.31 12.40 5.50
C LEU A 1067 -46.38 13.14 4.69
N LEU A 1068 -46.01 14.11 3.85
CA LEU A 1068 -46.96 14.81 2.97
C LEU A 1068 -47.65 13.86 1.98
N HIS A 1069 -46.91 12.90 1.42
CA HIS A 1069 -47.46 11.84 0.56
C HIS A 1069 -48.53 11.02 1.26
N LEU A 1070 -48.28 10.56 2.49
CA LEU A 1070 -49.27 9.80 3.26
C LEU A 1070 -50.49 10.67 3.62
N LEU A 1071 -50.31 11.95 3.98
CA LEU A 1071 -51.44 12.85 4.23
C LEU A 1071 -52.31 13.06 2.98
N GLY A 1072 -51.71 13.17 1.80
CA GLY A 1072 -52.40 13.24 0.52
C GLY A 1072 -53.12 11.94 0.08
N LEU A 1073 -52.98 10.84 0.83
CA LEU A 1073 -53.66 9.56 0.58
C LEU A 1073 -54.57 9.12 1.74
N ALA A 1074 -54.55 9.80 2.88
CA ALA A 1074 -55.29 9.38 4.07
C ALA A 1074 -56.81 9.35 3.83
N LYS A 1075 -57.49 8.35 4.38
CA LYS A 1075 -58.97 8.27 4.40
C LYS A 1075 -59.49 8.51 5.82
N GLY A 1076 -60.80 8.74 5.94
CA GLY A 1076 -61.45 9.05 7.22
C GLY A 1076 -61.09 8.12 8.41
N PRO A 1077 -61.02 6.78 8.24
CA PRO A 1077 -60.59 5.87 9.30
C PRO A 1077 -59.15 6.08 9.80
N ASP A 1078 -58.27 6.67 9.00
CA ASP A 1078 -56.86 6.87 9.33
C ASP A 1078 -56.63 8.13 10.18
N LEU A 1079 -57.47 9.15 9.97
CA LEU A 1079 -57.32 10.47 10.59
C LEU A 1079 -57.17 10.45 12.12
N PRO A 1080 -57.86 9.61 12.92
CA PRO A 1080 -57.67 9.56 14.37
C PRO A 1080 -56.24 9.21 14.79
N VAL A 1081 -55.61 8.24 14.12
CA VAL A 1081 -54.24 7.78 14.44
C VAL A 1081 -53.19 8.81 14.02
N LEU A 1082 -53.38 9.40 12.83
CA LEU A 1082 -52.52 10.48 12.34
C LEU A 1082 -52.61 11.70 13.27
N TRP A 1083 -53.82 12.08 13.65
CA TRP A 1083 -54.09 13.26 14.48
C TRP A 1083 -53.57 13.13 15.90
N GLN A 1084 -53.64 11.94 16.51
CA GLN A 1084 -53.00 11.71 17.81
C GLN A 1084 -51.50 12.07 17.75
N SER A 1085 -50.79 11.54 16.76
CA SER A 1085 -49.36 11.84 16.59
C SER A 1085 -49.08 13.29 16.19
N ILE A 1086 -49.99 13.98 15.47
CA ILE A 1086 -49.88 15.41 15.17
C ILE A 1086 -50.14 16.25 16.42
N THR A 1087 -51.03 15.83 17.30
CA THR A 1087 -51.30 16.55 18.57
C THR A 1087 -50.13 16.41 19.54
N GLU A 1088 -49.57 15.21 19.68
CA GLU A 1088 -48.45 14.92 20.58
C GLU A 1088 -47.11 15.54 20.13
N LYS A 1089 -46.91 15.71 18.80
CA LYS A 1089 -45.59 16.04 18.21
C LYS A 1089 -45.64 17.18 17.17
N GLY A 1090 -46.76 17.89 17.10
CA GLY A 1090 -47.08 18.84 16.02
C GLY A 1090 -46.06 19.94 15.83
N GLU A 1091 -45.60 20.59 16.89
CA GLU A 1091 -44.61 21.68 16.81
C GLU A 1091 -43.27 21.23 16.20
N ALA A 1092 -42.82 20.00 16.51
CA ALA A 1092 -41.62 19.44 15.90
C ALA A 1092 -41.84 19.13 14.41
N ILE A 1093 -42.97 18.52 14.05
CA ILE A 1093 -43.31 18.23 12.64
C ILE A 1093 -43.43 19.55 11.84
N LYS A 1094 -44.08 20.57 12.42
CA LYS A 1094 -44.28 21.91 11.86
C LYS A 1094 -42.95 22.62 11.61
N SER A 1095 -42.01 22.58 12.55
CA SER A 1095 -40.68 23.20 12.38
C SER A 1095 -39.87 22.54 11.25
N TYR A 1096 -39.87 21.20 11.17
CA TYR A 1096 -39.18 20.48 10.10
C TYR A 1096 -39.85 20.68 8.72
N LEU A 1097 -41.18 20.71 8.64
CA LEU A 1097 -41.91 21.01 7.39
C LEU A 1097 -41.59 22.43 6.91
N LEU A 1098 -41.58 23.43 7.81
CA LEU A 1098 -41.17 24.80 7.47
C LEU A 1098 -39.70 24.87 7.01
N GLN A 1099 -38.79 24.08 7.60
CA GLN A 1099 -37.40 24.01 7.13
C GLN A 1099 -37.30 23.35 5.75
N TYR A 1100 -38.08 22.30 5.47
CA TYR A 1100 -38.13 21.60 4.18
C TYR A 1100 -38.66 22.48 3.03
N LEU A 1101 -39.63 23.35 3.32
CA LEU A 1101 -40.16 24.34 2.38
C LEU A 1101 -39.17 25.48 2.11
N LYS A 1102 -38.31 25.83 3.09
CA LYS A 1102 -37.31 26.90 2.96
C LYS A 1102 -35.97 26.44 2.36
N SER A 1103 -35.60 25.17 2.49
CA SER A 1103 -34.26 24.67 2.12
C SER A 1103 -33.99 24.57 0.61
N GLY A 1104 -34.87 25.05 -0.26
CA GLY A 1104 -34.63 25.10 -1.71
C GLY A 1104 -33.78 26.28 -2.18
N ALA A 1105 -33.29 27.14 -1.28
CA ALA A 1105 -32.57 28.37 -1.62
C ALA A 1105 -31.02 28.24 -1.68
N GLU A 1106 -30.44 27.15 -1.21
CA GLU A 1106 -28.97 27.01 -1.04
C GLU A 1106 -28.30 25.96 -1.96
N GLU A 1107 -29.04 25.32 -2.88
CA GLU A 1107 -28.49 24.34 -3.84
C GLU A 1107 -28.62 24.83 -5.30
N HIS A 1108 -27.51 25.30 -5.88
CA HIS A 1108 -27.26 25.68 -7.29
C HIS A 1108 -28.31 26.54 -8.05
N GLU A 1109 -27.88 27.76 -8.42
CA GLU A 1109 -28.60 28.69 -9.29
C GLU A 1109 -28.80 28.18 -10.73
N ALA A 1110 -29.89 27.44 -10.94
CA ALA A 1110 -30.64 27.29 -12.19
C ALA A 1110 -31.92 26.45 -12.00
N GLY A 1111 -31.90 25.49 -11.05
CA GLY A 1111 -33.00 24.55 -10.81
C GLY A 1111 -33.91 24.88 -9.62
N ALA A 1112 -33.44 25.69 -8.67
CA ALA A 1112 -34.06 25.94 -7.36
C ALA A 1112 -35.57 26.27 -7.39
N HIS A 1113 -36.01 27.17 -8.29
CA HIS A 1113 -37.42 27.56 -8.39
C HIS A 1113 -38.36 26.40 -8.77
N ARG A 1114 -37.88 25.43 -9.56
CA ARG A 1114 -38.71 24.31 -10.02
C ARG A 1114 -38.98 23.33 -8.87
N ASP A 1115 -38.00 23.16 -7.98
CA ASP A 1115 -38.09 22.22 -6.86
C ASP A 1115 -38.95 22.77 -5.72
N LEU A 1116 -38.78 24.06 -5.36
CA LEU A 1116 -39.65 24.77 -4.40
C LEU A 1116 -41.14 24.67 -4.80
N CYS A 1117 -41.45 24.92 -6.08
CA CYS A 1117 -42.81 24.82 -6.61
C CYS A 1117 -43.40 23.40 -6.48
N VAL A 1118 -42.58 22.35 -6.59
CA VAL A 1118 -43.02 20.96 -6.37
C VAL A 1118 -43.31 20.68 -4.89
N ARG A 1119 -42.47 21.18 -3.97
CA ARG A 1119 -42.67 21.02 -2.52
C ARG A 1119 -43.95 21.72 -2.03
N GLU A 1120 -44.20 22.94 -2.49
CA GLU A 1120 -45.44 23.65 -2.18
C GLU A 1120 -46.67 22.98 -2.79
N ARG A 1121 -46.58 22.48 -4.04
CA ARG A 1121 -47.68 21.76 -4.68
C ARG A 1121 -48.05 20.49 -3.90
N ALA A 1122 -47.05 19.76 -3.38
CA ALA A 1122 -47.29 18.59 -2.54
C ALA A 1122 -48.02 18.96 -1.22
N LEU A 1123 -47.63 20.06 -0.58
CA LEU A 1123 -48.31 20.56 0.63
C LEU A 1123 -49.75 21.00 0.34
N ARG A 1124 -49.98 21.77 -0.74
CA ARG A 1124 -51.32 22.24 -1.15
C ARG A 1124 -52.23 21.07 -1.53
N GLY A 1125 -51.73 20.09 -2.29
CA GLY A 1125 -52.49 18.88 -2.64
C GLY A 1125 -52.88 18.04 -1.42
N ALA A 1126 -51.97 17.88 -0.44
CA ALA A 1126 -52.30 17.19 0.81
C ALA A 1126 -53.34 17.96 1.65
N LEU A 1127 -53.25 19.29 1.69
CA LEU A 1127 -54.23 20.16 2.35
C LEU A 1127 -55.62 20.07 1.70
N GLU A 1128 -55.69 20.16 0.37
CA GLU A 1128 -56.93 20.06 -0.41
C GLU A 1128 -57.60 18.70 -0.19
N HIS A 1129 -56.85 17.61 -0.32
CA HIS A 1129 -57.32 16.24 -0.08
C HIS A 1129 -57.91 16.07 1.32
N LEU A 1130 -57.15 16.43 2.37
CA LEU A 1130 -57.64 16.35 3.76
C LEU A 1130 -58.88 17.21 3.99
N SER A 1131 -58.95 18.40 3.38
CA SER A 1131 -60.14 19.27 3.48
C SER A 1131 -61.38 18.66 2.84
N GLY A 1132 -61.23 17.82 1.80
CA GLY A 1132 -62.30 17.03 1.21
C GLY A 1132 -62.80 15.95 2.16
N VAL A 1133 -61.88 15.11 2.66
CA VAL A 1133 -62.19 14.01 3.60
C VAL A 1133 -62.84 14.53 4.89
N GLU A 1134 -62.36 15.65 5.44
CA GLU A 1134 -62.96 16.25 6.65
C GLU A 1134 -64.37 16.83 6.41
N LYS A 1135 -64.69 17.30 5.19
CA LYS A 1135 -66.04 17.74 4.82
C LYS A 1135 -67.00 16.55 4.71
N GLU A 1136 -66.58 15.45 4.09
CA GLU A 1136 -67.39 14.23 3.95
C GLU A 1136 -67.75 13.61 5.31
N LEU A 1137 -66.89 13.76 6.32
CA LEU A 1137 -67.13 13.28 7.70
C LEU A 1137 -68.12 14.14 8.51
N GLY A 1138 -68.73 15.17 7.91
CA GLY A 1138 -69.94 15.81 8.43
C GLY A 1138 -69.78 16.49 9.81
N GLY A 1139 -68.63 17.09 10.09
CA GLY A 1139 -68.40 17.92 11.29
C GLY A 1139 -68.41 17.20 12.65
N LYS A 1140 -68.64 15.88 12.68
CA LYS A 1140 -68.66 15.09 13.92
C LYS A 1140 -67.27 14.66 14.41
N ALA A 1141 -66.25 14.72 13.55
CA ALA A 1141 -64.86 14.60 13.95
C ALA A 1141 -64.29 15.99 14.31
N ARG A 1142 -63.94 16.21 15.58
CA ARG A 1142 -63.32 17.47 16.07
C ARG A 1142 -61.82 17.54 15.73
N VAL A 1143 -61.44 16.98 14.59
CA VAL A 1143 -60.07 16.69 14.13
C VAL A 1143 -59.81 17.55 12.89
N ARG A 1144 -58.80 18.43 12.93
CA ARG A 1144 -58.44 19.32 11.82
C ARG A 1144 -56.98 19.10 11.40
N ALA A 1145 -56.71 17.96 10.78
CA ALA A 1145 -55.43 17.73 10.13
C ALA A 1145 -55.21 18.73 8.97
N SER A 1146 -56.29 19.12 8.28
CA SER A 1146 -56.27 20.23 7.32
C SER A 1146 -55.85 21.56 7.97
N GLY A 1147 -56.34 21.85 9.19
CA GLY A 1147 -55.98 23.05 9.95
C GLY A 1147 -54.49 23.14 10.25
N PHE A 1148 -53.87 22.03 10.66
CA PHE A 1148 -52.43 21.95 10.91
C PHE A 1148 -51.60 22.26 9.64
N LEU A 1149 -51.95 21.66 8.49
CA LEU A 1149 -51.25 21.98 7.23
C LEU A 1149 -51.54 23.41 6.76
N GLY A 1150 -52.74 23.94 7.01
CA GLY A 1150 -53.10 25.33 6.75
C GLY A 1150 -52.24 26.33 7.53
N GLU A 1151 -51.96 26.05 8.81
CA GLU A 1151 -51.01 26.84 9.62
C GLU A 1151 -49.57 26.75 9.10
N VAL A 1152 -49.11 25.56 8.69
CA VAL A 1152 -47.78 25.40 8.07
C VAL A 1152 -47.66 26.23 6.79
N LEU A 1153 -48.67 26.16 5.92
CA LEU A 1153 -48.71 26.91 4.66
C LEU A 1153 -48.77 28.42 4.91
N THR A 1154 -49.60 28.89 5.85
CA THR A 1154 -49.71 30.31 6.22
C THR A 1154 -48.38 30.82 6.77
N ASN A 1155 -47.74 30.10 7.69
CA ASN A 1155 -46.45 30.46 8.26
C ASN A 1155 -45.30 30.46 7.23
N HIS A 1156 -45.39 29.66 6.17
CA HIS A 1156 -44.43 29.67 5.06
C HIS A 1156 -44.64 30.89 4.15
N ILE A 1157 -45.89 31.19 3.78
CA ILE A 1157 -46.24 32.36 2.96
C ILE A 1157 -45.85 33.66 3.69
N SER A 1158 -46.29 33.85 4.94
CA SER A 1158 -45.93 35.05 5.71
C SER A 1158 -44.42 35.18 5.98
N ALA A 1159 -43.66 34.07 5.95
CA ALA A 1159 -42.20 34.12 6.07
C ALA A 1159 -41.47 34.38 4.74
N THR A 1160 -42.12 34.15 3.60
CA THR A 1160 -41.57 34.44 2.25
C THR A 1160 -41.91 35.87 1.82
N GLU A 1161 -43.12 36.34 2.09
CA GLU A 1161 -43.56 37.74 1.93
C GLU A 1161 -42.73 38.74 2.76
N LEU A 1162 -42.06 38.29 3.83
CA LEU A 1162 -41.13 39.09 4.64
C LEU A 1162 -39.67 39.07 4.13
N THR A 1163 -39.39 38.39 3.02
CA THR A 1163 -38.02 38.24 2.47
C THR A 1163 -37.87 38.64 1.00
N GLU A 1164 -38.95 39.00 0.30
CA GLU A 1164 -38.85 39.79 -0.94
C GLU A 1164 -38.71 41.29 -0.58
N PRO A 1165 -37.78 42.05 -1.21
CA PRO A 1165 -37.53 43.47 -0.91
C PRO A 1165 -38.49 44.46 -1.60
#